data_AF-A0A7W0L8L2-F1
#
_entry.id   AF-A0A7W0L8L2-F1
#
_cell.length_a   1.000
_cell.length_b   1.000
_cell.length_c   1.000
_cell.angle_alpha   90.00
_cell.angle_beta   90.00
_cell.angle_gamma   90.00
#
_symmetry.space_group_name_H-M   'P 1'
#
loop_
_entity.id
_entity.type
_entity.pdbx_description
1 polymer ?
#
loop_
_entity_poly.entity_id
_entity_poly.type
_entity_poly.pdbx_seq_one_letter_code
_entity_poly.pdbx_strand_id
1 'polypeptide(L)'
;MVLQRILRAGEGKIVRRLVKIANHIETLEDDVTDLTDAELRARTDEFKERLADGETLDELLPDAFATVREAAIRTLGQRHFKVQMMGGAAMHLGNVAEMRTGEGKTLAGTLPAYLNALTGDGVHVVTTNDYLARRDAEWMGRVHRFLGLSVGVILANERPEHRREQYALDITYGTNNEFGFDYLRDNMAWSANGLVQRGHNFAIVDEVDSILIDEARTPLIISGPAEQSAKWYGEFARIAPMLKPDRHYEVEEGKRTVAITEEGVTYVENQLGIDNLYEAVNTPLIGYLNNALKAKELFRKDRDYIVTAGEVLIVDEFTGRVLAGRRYNEGLHQAIEAKEKVAIKDENQTLATITLQNYFRLYDRLSGMTGTASTEAAELHQTYGLGVVPIPTNQDMIRKDQPDIIYKTEASKFDAVVDDIVERHEEGQPVLVGTASVEKSELLAKLLLRAGIPHEVLNAKNHEREAQIIAMAGRIGSVTVATNMAGRGTDIVLGGNPEHIADLDLREQGLSPADTPEEYEAGWADALEAAKEQVETDHVEVVDTGGLYVLGTERHESRRIDNQLRGRSGRQGDPGESRFYLSLGDDLMLRANGAAIETMMDRLKMPDDVPIESKIVSRAIQSAQTQVEQQNFEIRKRVLKYDEVLNRQREVIYAERHKVLDNEDLHEQVRHMLDDAVTAYVTGATEAGYAEEWDLDQLWTALGQLYPVGATQDELIEKAGGEVSDLTATFLTEELTADIQDAYDKREEAVTPEVMRELERRVLLSVMDRKWREHLYEMDYLREGIHLRAMANRDPVIEYQREGFDMFKTMLDGIQEEAVGFLFNVEVKTAAEVEAERKAAAEAAAAKQQISSGAQAEAAKSNGARGNGAVPTKQATTKQAPRVAKNANRAQRRKAGVRAAAVPAAGNAQTPVADAESAQSKIPALAVKGLSEPRSVPLSYSAPSLDGGSRSARQQTPGLRAAGKTATVSGTTTQSRNSLCECGSGKKFKHCHGAPGRA
;
A
#
# COMPACT_ATOMS: atom_id res chain seq x y z
N MET A 1 -9.46 -34.97 -8.27
CA MET A 1 -10.70 -35.75 -8.02
C MET A 1 -10.79 -36.38 -6.63
N VAL A 2 -9.92 -37.32 -6.21
CA VAL A 2 -10.07 -37.98 -4.88
C VAL A 2 -9.90 -36.98 -3.74
N LEU A 3 -8.83 -36.15 -3.75
CA LEU A 3 -8.66 -35.07 -2.77
C LEU A 3 -9.87 -34.11 -2.73
N GLN A 4 -10.36 -33.68 -3.90
CA GLN A 4 -11.58 -32.86 -4.00
C GLN A 4 -12.79 -33.54 -3.37
N ARG A 5 -13.01 -34.85 -3.57
CA ARG A 5 -14.13 -35.56 -2.90
C ARG A 5 -13.97 -35.65 -1.39
N ILE A 6 -12.74 -35.65 -0.88
CA ILE A 6 -12.44 -35.66 0.56
C ILE A 6 -12.62 -34.26 1.16
N LEU A 7 -12.14 -33.20 0.50
CA LEU A 7 -12.40 -31.80 0.89
C LEU A 7 -13.91 -31.48 0.85
N ARG A 8 -14.63 -31.98 -0.17
CA ARG A 8 -16.09 -31.87 -0.27
C ARG A 8 -16.86 -32.77 0.70
N ALA A 9 -16.21 -33.68 1.44
CA ALA A 9 -16.85 -34.58 2.40
C ALA A 9 -17.21 -33.88 3.73
N GLY A 10 -17.92 -32.75 3.62
CA GLY A 10 -18.29 -31.88 4.73
C GLY A 10 -19.24 -30.76 4.29
N GLU A 11 -19.13 -30.27 3.05
CA GLU A 11 -19.98 -29.22 2.46
C GLU A 11 -21.48 -29.53 2.61
N GLY A 12 -21.90 -30.74 2.26
CA GLY A 12 -23.29 -31.17 2.43
C GLY A 12 -23.76 -31.25 3.90
N LYS A 13 -22.87 -31.20 4.89
CA LYS A 13 -23.20 -31.08 6.32
C LYS A 13 -23.26 -29.61 6.75
N ILE A 14 -22.30 -28.77 6.32
CA ILE A 14 -22.31 -27.33 6.67
C ILE A 14 -23.48 -26.60 6.02
N VAL A 15 -23.79 -26.86 4.72
CA VAL A 15 -24.98 -26.29 4.06
C VAL A 15 -26.27 -26.69 4.79
N ARG A 16 -26.39 -27.93 5.30
CA ARG A 16 -27.53 -28.34 6.14
C ARG A 16 -27.57 -27.66 7.52
N ARG A 17 -26.42 -27.24 8.10
CA ARG A 17 -26.39 -26.38 9.31
C ARG A 17 -26.87 -24.97 8.96
N LEU A 18 -26.37 -24.39 7.86
CA LEU A 18 -26.75 -23.05 7.40
C LEU A 18 -28.24 -22.95 7.05
N VAL A 19 -28.82 -23.95 6.37
CA VAL A 19 -30.27 -24.01 6.11
C VAL A 19 -31.08 -24.03 7.42
N LYS A 20 -30.63 -24.76 8.46
CA LYS A 20 -31.31 -24.75 9.76
C LYS A 20 -31.22 -23.40 10.47
N ILE A 21 -30.07 -22.73 10.39
CA ILE A 21 -29.87 -21.38 10.94
C ILE A 21 -30.78 -20.38 10.21
N ALA A 22 -30.78 -20.37 8.88
CA ALA A 22 -31.63 -19.50 8.08
C ALA A 22 -33.13 -19.75 8.34
N ASN A 23 -33.57 -21.01 8.45
CA ASN A 23 -34.95 -21.35 8.85
C ASN A 23 -35.30 -20.81 10.24
N HIS A 24 -34.35 -20.78 11.18
CA HIS A 24 -34.61 -20.27 12.53
C HIS A 24 -34.72 -18.74 12.54
N ILE A 25 -33.86 -18.03 11.79
CA ILE A 25 -33.98 -16.58 11.61
C ILE A 25 -35.31 -16.21 10.95
N GLU A 26 -35.78 -17.01 9.99
CA GLU A 26 -37.12 -16.84 9.40
C GLU A 26 -38.26 -16.99 10.43
N THR A 27 -38.12 -17.86 11.44
CA THR A 27 -39.14 -17.98 12.50
C THR A 27 -39.17 -16.81 13.49
N LEU A 28 -38.16 -15.94 13.49
CA LEU A 28 -38.05 -14.77 14.38
C LEU A 28 -38.49 -13.45 13.69
N GLU A 29 -39.20 -13.54 12.56
CA GLU A 29 -39.66 -12.36 11.81
C GLU A 29 -40.76 -11.61 12.56
N ASP A 30 -41.79 -12.32 12.99
CA ASP A 30 -42.92 -11.75 13.74
C ASP A 30 -42.46 -11.06 15.05
N ASP A 31 -41.38 -11.56 15.67
CA ASP A 31 -40.80 -11.02 16.91
C ASP A 31 -40.04 -9.68 16.73
N VAL A 32 -39.66 -9.31 15.49
CA VAL A 32 -38.93 -8.07 15.20
C VAL A 32 -39.71 -7.07 14.36
N THR A 33 -40.66 -7.51 13.53
CA THR A 33 -41.44 -6.62 12.65
C THR A 33 -42.36 -5.68 13.43
N ASP A 34 -42.94 -6.12 14.56
CA ASP A 34 -43.80 -5.29 15.40
C ASP A 34 -43.04 -4.27 16.28
N LEU A 35 -41.71 -4.35 16.36
CA LEU A 35 -40.88 -3.42 17.15
C LEU A 35 -40.85 -2.02 16.53
N THR A 36 -40.87 -0.97 17.35
CA THR A 36 -40.55 0.39 16.89
C THR A 36 -39.06 0.54 16.55
N ASP A 37 -38.68 1.54 15.76
CA ASP A 37 -37.27 1.80 15.42
C ASP A 37 -36.39 2.01 16.67
N ALA A 38 -36.95 2.58 17.73
CA ALA A 38 -36.25 2.76 19.01
C ALA A 38 -36.00 1.42 19.72
N GLU A 39 -36.98 0.51 19.74
CA GLU A 39 -36.85 -0.83 20.33
C GLU A 39 -35.92 -1.71 19.49
N LEU A 40 -36.03 -1.65 18.16
CA LEU A 40 -35.17 -2.39 17.24
C LEU A 40 -33.71 -1.93 17.32
N ARG A 41 -33.45 -0.63 17.56
CA ARG A 41 -32.11 -0.13 17.90
C ARG A 41 -31.65 -0.58 19.30
N ALA A 42 -32.54 -0.58 20.29
CA ALA A 42 -32.21 -0.99 21.67
C ALA A 42 -31.79 -2.46 21.79
N ARG A 43 -32.17 -3.32 20.84
CA ARG A 43 -31.65 -4.70 20.71
C ARG A 43 -30.12 -4.76 20.71
N THR A 44 -29.42 -3.78 20.12
CA THR A 44 -27.95 -3.75 20.14
C THR A 44 -27.39 -3.64 21.55
N ASP A 45 -28.03 -2.84 22.42
CA ASP A 45 -27.62 -2.69 23.81
C ASP A 45 -27.96 -3.96 24.62
N GLU A 46 -29.14 -4.57 24.36
CA GLU A 46 -29.54 -5.88 24.92
C GLU A 46 -28.54 -7.00 24.56
N PHE A 47 -28.12 -7.10 23.29
CA PHE A 47 -27.17 -8.13 22.86
C PHE A 47 -25.77 -7.90 23.45
N LYS A 48 -25.34 -6.64 23.65
CA LYS A 48 -24.08 -6.32 24.33
C LYS A 48 -24.14 -6.69 25.83
N GLU A 49 -25.29 -6.50 26.49
CA GLU A 49 -25.52 -6.96 27.88
C GLU A 49 -25.50 -8.50 27.96
N ARG A 50 -26.21 -9.21 27.06
CA ARG A 50 -26.21 -10.68 26.97
C ARG A 50 -24.81 -11.28 26.73
N LEU A 51 -23.98 -10.64 25.89
CA LEU A 51 -22.57 -11.02 25.73
C LEU A 51 -21.77 -10.84 27.02
N ALA A 52 -21.97 -9.74 27.75
CA ALA A 52 -21.29 -9.48 29.02
C ALA A 52 -21.71 -10.47 30.13
N ASP A 53 -22.96 -10.93 30.10
CA ASP A 53 -23.49 -12.00 30.96
C ASP A 53 -23.00 -13.41 30.57
N GLY A 54 -22.29 -13.56 29.44
CA GLY A 54 -21.60 -14.79 29.03
C GLY A 54 -22.30 -15.62 27.96
N GLU A 55 -23.36 -15.10 27.31
CA GLU A 55 -23.90 -15.71 26.08
C GLU A 55 -22.89 -15.59 24.93
N THR A 56 -22.87 -16.55 24.01
CA THR A 56 -21.90 -16.54 22.89
C THR A 56 -22.47 -15.90 21.62
N LEU A 57 -21.60 -15.41 20.74
CA LEU A 57 -22.00 -14.93 19.41
C LEU A 57 -22.72 -16.00 18.56
N ASP A 58 -22.37 -17.28 18.71
CA ASP A 58 -23.04 -18.40 18.02
C ASP A 58 -24.50 -18.58 18.51
N GLU A 59 -24.81 -18.22 19.76
CA GLU A 59 -26.14 -18.27 20.37
C GLU A 59 -26.99 -17.04 20.02
N LEU A 60 -26.38 -15.85 20.02
CA LEU A 60 -27.03 -14.59 19.61
C LEU A 60 -27.30 -14.47 18.11
N LEU A 61 -26.63 -15.29 17.28
CA LEU A 61 -26.69 -15.19 15.82
C LEU A 61 -28.12 -15.11 15.25
N PRO A 62 -29.11 -15.92 15.68
CA PRO A 62 -30.46 -15.86 15.13
C PRO A 62 -31.17 -14.52 15.42
N ASP A 63 -31.12 -14.05 16.68
CA ASP A 63 -31.74 -12.79 17.13
C ASP A 63 -31.10 -11.58 16.43
N ALA A 64 -29.76 -11.56 16.38
CA ALA A 64 -28.98 -10.51 15.73
C ALA A 64 -29.25 -10.45 14.22
N PHE A 65 -29.32 -11.61 13.53
CA PHE A 65 -29.58 -11.64 12.09
C PHE A 65 -31.03 -11.26 11.76
N ALA A 66 -32.02 -11.62 12.60
CA ALA A 66 -33.39 -11.17 12.45
C ALA A 66 -33.49 -9.64 12.57
N THR A 67 -32.82 -9.08 13.58
CA THR A 67 -32.72 -7.63 13.84
C THR A 67 -32.09 -6.87 12.67
N VAL A 68 -30.97 -7.36 12.12
CA VAL A 68 -30.30 -6.75 10.96
C VAL A 68 -31.12 -6.85 9.68
N ARG A 69 -31.84 -7.96 9.46
CA ARG A 69 -32.75 -8.12 8.32
C ARG A 69 -33.88 -7.09 8.35
N GLU A 70 -34.52 -6.91 9.50
CA GLU A 70 -35.59 -5.92 9.68
C GLU A 70 -35.04 -4.49 9.48
N ALA A 71 -33.86 -4.18 10.03
CA ALA A 71 -33.21 -2.89 9.81
C ALA A 71 -32.87 -2.63 8.34
N ALA A 72 -32.48 -3.65 7.56
CA ALA A 72 -32.24 -3.52 6.13
C ALA A 72 -33.53 -3.27 5.32
N ILE A 73 -34.67 -3.86 5.72
CA ILE A 73 -35.99 -3.54 5.15
C ILE A 73 -36.30 -2.06 5.40
N ARG A 74 -36.21 -1.59 6.66
CA ARG A 74 -36.58 -0.22 7.04
C ARG A 74 -35.66 0.85 6.45
N THR A 75 -34.37 0.57 6.32
CA THR A 75 -33.38 1.57 5.88
C THR A 75 -33.05 1.53 4.40
N LEU A 76 -33.11 0.37 3.75
CA LEU A 76 -32.73 0.17 2.34
C LEU A 76 -33.90 -0.31 1.46
N GLY A 77 -35.05 -0.70 2.04
CA GLY A 77 -36.13 -1.36 1.31
C GLY A 77 -35.81 -2.80 0.89
N GLN A 78 -34.71 -3.39 1.41
CA GLN A 78 -34.20 -4.68 0.95
C GLN A 78 -34.26 -5.73 2.07
N ARG A 79 -35.11 -6.74 1.87
CA ARG A 79 -35.20 -7.91 2.76
C ARG A 79 -34.12 -8.94 2.40
N HIS A 80 -33.32 -9.36 3.37
CA HIS A 80 -32.37 -10.46 3.15
C HIS A 80 -33.09 -11.75 2.68
N PHE A 81 -32.59 -12.33 1.58
CA PHE A 81 -33.00 -13.66 1.14
C PHE A 81 -32.44 -14.74 2.06
N LYS A 82 -33.09 -15.91 2.07
CA LYS A 82 -32.64 -17.11 2.78
C LYS A 82 -31.17 -17.44 2.49
N VAL A 83 -30.77 -17.33 1.23
CA VAL A 83 -29.41 -17.62 0.77
C VAL A 83 -28.39 -16.59 1.27
N GLN A 84 -28.79 -15.33 1.45
CA GLN A 84 -27.96 -14.28 2.05
C GLN A 84 -27.77 -14.52 3.55
N MET A 85 -28.80 -14.97 4.27
CA MET A 85 -28.68 -15.39 5.67
C MET A 85 -27.77 -16.61 5.83
N MET A 86 -27.84 -17.57 4.91
CA MET A 86 -26.89 -18.70 4.84
C MET A 86 -25.45 -18.23 4.58
N GLY A 87 -25.25 -17.27 3.67
CA GLY A 87 -23.93 -16.67 3.39
C GLY A 87 -23.35 -15.92 4.58
N GLY A 88 -24.16 -15.07 5.23
CA GLY A 88 -23.78 -14.36 6.46
C GLY A 88 -23.36 -15.31 7.59
N ALA A 89 -24.11 -16.40 7.79
CA ALA A 89 -23.77 -17.40 8.80
C ALA A 89 -22.52 -18.22 8.42
N ALA A 90 -22.26 -18.47 7.13
CA ALA A 90 -21.02 -19.09 6.68
C ALA A 90 -19.78 -18.21 6.96
N MET A 91 -19.90 -16.91 6.71
CA MET A 91 -18.86 -15.92 7.01
C MET A 91 -18.62 -15.79 8.52
N HIS A 92 -19.68 -15.69 9.35
CA HIS A 92 -19.52 -15.70 10.81
C HIS A 92 -18.75 -16.93 11.31
N LEU A 93 -19.00 -18.10 10.72
CA LEU A 93 -18.32 -19.36 11.05
C LEU A 93 -16.89 -19.49 10.46
N GLY A 94 -16.27 -18.40 9.97
CA GLY A 94 -14.89 -18.38 9.47
C GLY A 94 -14.71 -19.07 8.10
N ASN A 95 -15.70 -18.95 7.21
CA ASN A 95 -15.63 -19.54 5.86
C ASN A 95 -15.78 -18.48 4.77
N VAL A 96 -15.40 -18.86 3.55
CA VAL A 96 -15.71 -18.14 2.32
C VAL A 96 -17.11 -18.58 1.84
N ALA A 97 -18.04 -17.64 1.81
CA ALA A 97 -19.34 -17.82 1.18
C ALA A 97 -19.20 -17.67 -0.35
N GLU A 98 -19.28 -18.77 -1.09
CA GLU A 98 -19.36 -18.72 -2.55
C GLU A 98 -20.81 -18.41 -2.97
N MET A 99 -21.07 -17.15 -3.28
CA MET A 99 -22.36 -16.57 -3.67
C MET A 99 -22.21 -15.87 -5.02
N ARG A 100 -23.02 -16.26 -6.01
CA ARG A 100 -22.89 -15.73 -7.39
C ARG A 100 -23.12 -14.21 -7.46
N THR A 101 -22.59 -13.57 -8.49
CA THR A 101 -22.81 -12.15 -8.77
C THR A 101 -24.32 -11.86 -8.86
N GLY A 102 -24.79 -10.78 -8.21
CA GLY A 102 -26.21 -10.47 -8.11
C GLY A 102 -26.98 -11.22 -7.01
N GLU A 103 -26.35 -12.09 -6.20
CA GLU A 103 -26.97 -12.67 -4.99
C GLU A 103 -26.94 -11.72 -3.77
N GLY A 104 -26.50 -10.46 -3.94
CA GLY A 104 -26.43 -9.46 -2.87
C GLY A 104 -25.35 -9.74 -1.82
N LYS A 105 -24.12 -10.03 -2.25
CA LYS A 105 -22.94 -10.27 -1.38
C LYS A 105 -22.77 -9.16 -0.33
N THR A 106 -22.70 -7.91 -0.77
CA THR A 106 -22.53 -6.72 0.09
C THR A 106 -23.59 -6.65 1.19
N LEU A 107 -24.86 -6.93 0.86
CA LEU A 107 -25.96 -7.00 1.83
C LEU A 107 -25.84 -8.20 2.77
N ALA A 108 -25.42 -9.38 2.29
CA ALA A 108 -25.17 -10.54 3.13
C ALA A 108 -24.02 -10.34 4.14
N GLY A 109 -23.05 -9.48 3.81
CA GLY A 109 -21.94 -9.10 4.68
C GLY A 109 -22.34 -8.30 5.93
N THR A 110 -23.48 -7.60 5.92
CA THR A 110 -23.94 -6.82 7.08
C THR A 110 -24.30 -7.70 8.28
N LEU A 111 -24.82 -8.91 8.03
CA LEU A 111 -25.23 -9.86 9.07
C LEU A 111 -24.05 -10.26 9.99
N PRO A 112 -22.93 -10.83 9.50
CA PRO A 112 -21.77 -11.14 10.32
C PRO A 112 -21.01 -9.89 10.77
N ALA A 113 -21.03 -8.79 10.02
CA ALA A 113 -20.37 -7.55 10.43
C ALA A 113 -21.01 -6.98 11.70
N TYR A 114 -22.35 -6.87 11.74
CA TYR A 114 -23.08 -6.45 12.94
C TYR A 114 -22.83 -7.38 14.13
N LEU A 115 -23.01 -8.69 13.93
CA LEU A 115 -22.89 -9.68 15.01
C LEU A 115 -21.51 -9.64 15.67
N ASN A 116 -20.42 -9.69 14.89
CA ASN A 116 -19.07 -9.68 15.48
C ASN A 116 -18.67 -8.28 16.01
N ALA A 117 -19.25 -7.20 15.49
CA ALA A 117 -19.02 -5.85 16.02
C ALA A 117 -19.62 -5.62 17.42
N LEU A 118 -20.51 -6.50 17.89
CA LEU A 118 -21.05 -6.43 19.25
C LEU A 118 -19.98 -6.59 20.34
N THR A 119 -18.83 -7.24 20.07
CA THR A 119 -17.75 -7.37 21.05
C THR A 119 -17.06 -6.03 21.35
N GLY A 120 -17.12 -5.08 20.42
CA GLY A 120 -16.46 -3.78 20.51
C GLY A 120 -15.00 -3.76 20.01
N ASP A 121 -14.40 -4.90 19.71
CA ASP A 121 -12.99 -5.02 19.28
C ASP A 121 -12.75 -4.56 17.83
N GLY A 122 -13.83 -4.34 17.08
CA GLY A 122 -13.80 -3.87 15.68
C GLY A 122 -13.91 -4.99 14.64
N VAL A 123 -14.47 -4.64 13.47
CA VAL A 123 -14.57 -5.51 12.29
C VAL A 123 -14.01 -4.79 11.07
N HIS A 124 -13.11 -5.45 10.34
CA HIS A 124 -12.55 -4.92 9.09
C HIS A 124 -13.26 -5.54 7.88
N VAL A 125 -13.88 -4.68 7.05
CA VAL A 125 -14.48 -5.09 5.77
C VAL A 125 -13.57 -4.66 4.64
N VAL A 126 -12.97 -5.64 3.95
CA VAL A 126 -11.94 -5.40 2.95
C VAL A 126 -12.52 -5.52 1.55
N THR A 127 -12.29 -4.50 0.72
CA THR A 127 -12.73 -4.42 -0.67
C THR A 127 -11.54 -4.26 -1.62
N THR A 128 -11.78 -4.39 -2.93
CA THR A 128 -10.73 -4.32 -3.96
C THR A 128 -10.27 -2.90 -4.33
N ASN A 129 -10.97 -1.85 -3.92
CA ASN A 129 -10.59 -0.45 -4.18
C ASN A 129 -11.36 0.55 -3.30
N ASP A 130 -10.76 1.74 -3.10
CA ASP A 130 -11.26 2.85 -2.28
C ASP A 130 -12.69 3.31 -2.64
N TYR A 131 -13.11 3.21 -3.91
CA TYR A 131 -14.47 3.58 -4.32
C TYR A 131 -15.51 2.60 -3.75
N LEU A 132 -15.23 1.29 -3.81
CA LEU A 132 -16.10 0.28 -3.21
C LEU A 132 -16.08 0.38 -1.68
N ALA A 133 -14.92 0.59 -1.06
CA ALA A 133 -14.81 0.81 0.38
C ALA A 133 -15.70 1.96 0.87
N ARG A 134 -15.63 3.12 0.20
CA ARG A 134 -16.47 4.29 0.52
C ARG A 134 -17.96 4.01 0.28
N ARG A 135 -18.30 3.55 -0.92
CA ARG A 135 -19.69 3.29 -1.33
C ARG A 135 -20.37 2.32 -0.37
N ASP A 136 -19.70 1.23 -0.02
CA ASP A 136 -20.30 0.18 0.82
C ASP A 136 -20.39 0.61 2.29
N ALA A 137 -19.43 1.41 2.79
CA ALA A 137 -19.52 2.05 4.11
C ALA A 137 -20.67 3.07 4.22
N GLU A 138 -20.88 3.87 3.17
CA GLU A 138 -21.97 4.83 3.10
C GLU A 138 -23.34 4.13 2.98
N TRP A 139 -23.43 3.12 2.10
CA TRP A 139 -24.67 2.39 1.78
C TRP A 139 -25.07 1.39 2.86
N MET A 140 -24.26 0.37 3.13
CA MET A 140 -24.55 -0.64 4.17
C MET A 140 -24.46 -0.07 5.57
N GLY A 141 -23.60 0.94 5.78
CA GLY A 141 -23.52 1.64 7.06
C GLY A 141 -24.83 2.32 7.48
N ARG A 142 -25.81 2.52 6.59
CA ARG A 142 -27.17 2.94 6.97
C ARG A 142 -27.82 1.94 7.94
N VAL A 143 -27.69 0.64 7.67
CA VAL A 143 -28.22 -0.44 8.50
C VAL A 143 -27.54 -0.46 9.87
N HIS A 144 -26.21 -0.40 9.88
CA HIS A 144 -25.40 -0.42 11.10
C HIS A 144 -25.63 0.82 11.98
N ARG A 145 -25.64 2.03 11.39
CA ARG A 145 -25.90 3.29 12.10
C ARG A 145 -27.32 3.38 12.65
N PHE A 146 -28.31 2.86 11.92
CA PHE A 146 -29.69 2.74 12.42
C PHE A 146 -29.76 1.84 13.67
N LEU A 147 -29.06 0.70 13.67
CA LEU A 147 -28.90 -0.17 14.84
C LEU A 147 -27.92 0.36 15.89
N GLY A 148 -27.40 1.58 15.75
CA GLY A 148 -26.57 2.24 16.75
C GLY A 148 -25.08 1.91 16.73
N LEU A 149 -24.59 1.12 15.76
CA LEU A 149 -23.15 0.91 15.55
C LEU A 149 -22.53 2.06 14.75
N SER A 150 -21.25 2.32 15.01
CA SER A 150 -20.42 3.26 14.24
C SER A 150 -19.73 2.56 13.06
N VAL A 151 -19.58 3.30 11.95
CA VAL A 151 -18.99 2.79 10.71
C VAL A 151 -17.99 3.82 10.18
N GLY A 152 -16.76 3.38 9.95
CA GLY A 152 -15.68 4.17 9.37
C GLY A 152 -15.21 3.65 8.02
N VAL A 153 -14.42 4.45 7.32
CA VAL A 153 -13.72 4.08 6.09
C VAL A 153 -12.32 4.66 6.07
N ILE A 154 -11.33 3.86 5.66
CA ILE A 154 -9.96 4.32 5.41
C ILE A 154 -9.69 4.43 3.91
N LEU A 155 -9.06 5.52 3.49
CA LEU A 155 -8.79 5.84 2.08
C LEU A 155 -7.36 6.33 1.88
N ALA A 156 -6.83 6.15 0.66
CA ALA A 156 -5.45 6.52 0.33
C ALA A 156 -5.17 8.02 0.57
N ASN A 157 -4.00 8.31 1.16
CA ASN A 157 -3.49 9.67 1.49
C ASN A 157 -4.16 10.38 2.68
N GLU A 158 -4.98 9.71 3.47
CA GLU A 158 -5.49 10.24 4.74
C GLU A 158 -4.41 10.38 5.82
N ARG A 159 -4.64 11.29 6.77
CA ARG A 159 -3.71 11.54 7.89
C ARG A 159 -3.82 10.44 8.96
N PRO A 160 -2.73 10.09 9.65
CA PRO A 160 -2.75 9.07 10.71
C PRO A 160 -3.77 9.36 11.82
N GLU A 161 -3.95 10.64 12.21
CA GLU A 161 -4.94 10.98 13.24
C GLU A 161 -6.36 10.58 12.84
N HIS A 162 -6.73 10.84 11.57
CA HIS A 162 -8.04 10.48 11.06
C HIS A 162 -8.22 8.97 10.94
N ARG A 163 -7.20 8.25 10.46
CA ARG A 163 -7.24 6.79 10.40
C ARG A 163 -7.51 6.16 11.76
N ARG A 164 -6.86 6.65 12.82
CA ARG A 164 -7.10 6.20 14.19
C ARG A 164 -8.56 6.42 14.63
N GLU A 165 -9.16 7.56 14.27
CA GLU A 165 -10.60 7.81 14.50
C GLU A 165 -11.45 6.77 13.76
N GLN A 166 -11.11 6.40 12.53
CA GLN A 166 -11.85 5.42 11.72
C GLN A 166 -11.71 3.99 12.25
N TYR A 167 -10.49 3.55 12.59
CA TYR A 167 -10.22 2.23 13.17
C TYR A 167 -10.92 2.05 14.52
N ALA A 168 -11.08 3.13 15.31
CA ALA A 168 -11.77 3.10 16.60
C ALA A 168 -13.28 2.83 16.51
N LEU A 169 -13.88 2.88 15.32
CA LEU A 169 -15.31 2.62 15.11
C LEU A 169 -15.61 1.11 15.05
N ASP A 170 -16.86 0.72 15.34
CA ASP A 170 -17.26 -0.69 15.48
C ASP A 170 -17.00 -1.50 14.19
N ILE A 171 -17.15 -0.88 13.01
CA ILE A 171 -16.88 -1.47 11.70
C ILE A 171 -16.04 -0.50 10.87
N THR A 172 -14.93 -0.95 10.27
CA THR A 172 -14.06 -0.15 9.39
C THR A 172 -13.99 -0.77 8.00
N TYR A 173 -14.32 0.00 6.97
CA TYR A 173 -14.15 -0.40 5.57
C TYR A 173 -12.81 0.08 5.02
N GLY A 174 -12.21 -0.68 4.11
CA GLY A 174 -10.96 -0.28 3.46
C GLY A 174 -10.53 -1.22 2.34
N THR A 175 -9.27 -1.08 1.90
CA THR A 175 -8.64 -2.00 0.95
C THR A 175 -7.51 -2.78 1.63
N ASN A 176 -7.18 -3.94 1.08
CA ASN A 176 -6.05 -4.77 1.52
C ASN A 176 -4.74 -3.97 1.63
N ASN A 177 -4.51 -3.07 0.67
CA ASN A 177 -3.33 -2.20 0.62
C ASN A 177 -3.34 -1.18 1.78
N GLU A 178 -4.47 -0.52 2.04
CA GLU A 178 -4.55 0.46 3.12
C GLU A 178 -4.41 -0.18 4.51
N PHE A 179 -5.12 -1.29 4.75
CA PHE A 179 -5.00 -2.07 5.98
C PHE A 179 -3.58 -2.62 6.20
N GLY A 180 -2.98 -3.22 5.17
CA GLY A 180 -1.63 -3.78 5.28
C GLY A 180 -0.53 -2.73 5.37
N PHE A 181 -0.67 -1.57 4.73
CA PHE A 181 0.29 -0.47 4.89
C PHE A 181 0.14 0.26 6.22
N ASP A 182 -1.06 0.36 6.80
CA ASP A 182 -1.21 0.85 8.18
C ASP A 182 -0.53 -0.09 9.18
N TYR A 183 -0.70 -1.41 9.04
CA TYR A 183 0.06 -2.38 9.83
C TYR A 183 1.58 -2.20 9.71
N LEU A 184 2.11 -2.01 8.49
CA LEU A 184 3.55 -1.75 8.30
C LEU A 184 3.98 -0.39 8.86
N ARG A 185 3.13 0.64 8.81
CA ARG A 185 3.40 1.97 9.41
C ARG A 185 3.42 1.92 10.93
N ASP A 186 2.46 1.23 11.53
CA ASP A 186 2.35 1.07 12.99
C ASP A 186 3.59 0.36 13.55
N ASN A 187 4.06 -0.68 12.88
CA ASN A 187 5.31 -1.35 13.24
C ASN A 187 6.58 -0.54 12.96
N MET A 188 6.49 0.64 12.34
CA MET A 188 7.58 1.62 12.21
C MET A 188 7.35 2.89 13.08
N ALA A 189 6.29 2.91 13.91
CA ALA A 189 5.99 4.06 14.76
C ALA A 189 7.03 4.24 15.87
N TRP A 190 7.35 5.50 16.19
CA TRP A 190 8.29 5.88 17.25
C TRP A 190 7.62 6.16 18.61
N SER A 191 6.29 6.09 18.67
CA SER A 191 5.48 6.25 19.88
C SER A 191 4.10 5.64 19.70
N ALA A 192 3.42 5.29 20.80
CA ALA A 192 2.04 4.80 20.77
C ALA A 192 1.08 5.78 20.05
N ASN A 193 1.33 7.10 20.15
CA ASN A 193 0.57 8.13 19.43
C ASN A 193 0.79 8.13 17.89
N GLY A 194 1.73 7.32 17.40
CA GLY A 194 1.92 7.06 15.97
C GLY A 194 1.03 5.93 15.43
N LEU A 195 0.63 4.98 16.28
CA LEU A 195 -0.18 3.82 15.90
C LEU A 195 -1.59 4.24 15.46
N VAL A 196 -2.18 3.57 14.46
CA VAL A 196 -3.54 3.85 13.97
C VAL A 196 -4.50 2.67 14.12
N GLN A 197 -4.00 1.43 14.06
CA GLN A 197 -4.79 0.21 14.23
C GLN A 197 -4.99 -0.14 15.70
N ARG A 198 -5.93 -1.05 15.96
CA ARG A 198 -6.26 -1.55 17.31
C ARG A 198 -6.39 -3.07 17.41
N GLY A 199 -5.56 -3.78 16.65
CA GLY A 199 -5.57 -5.25 16.56
C GLY A 199 -6.29 -5.78 15.31
N HIS A 200 -6.48 -7.09 15.28
CA HIS A 200 -6.96 -7.85 14.11
C HIS A 200 -8.04 -8.87 14.53
N ASN A 201 -9.18 -8.41 15.05
CA ASN A 201 -10.24 -9.29 15.56
C ASN A 201 -10.93 -10.10 14.42
N PHE A 202 -11.73 -9.42 13.58
CA PHE A 202 -12.49 -10.08 12.52
C PHE A 202 -12.36 -9.38 11.17
N ALA A 203 -12.00 -10.13 10.14
CA ALA A 203 -11.98 -9.67 8.75
C ALA A 203 -13.05 -10.37 7.89
N ILE A 204 -13.78 -9.56 7.11
CA ILE A 204 -14.61 -10.00 5.99
C ILE A 204 -13.97 -9.48 4.70
N VAL A 205 -13.42 -10.38 3.89
CA VAL A 205 -12.81 -10.03 2.60
C VAL A 205 -13.86 -10.21 1.49
N ASP A 206 -14.27 -9.13 0.81
CA ASP A 206 -15.02 -9.23 -0.45
C ASP A 206 -14.06 -9.54 -1.61
N GLU A 207 -14.56 -10.28 -2.60
CA GLU A 207 -13.78 -10.77 -3.75
C GLU A 207 -12.52 -11.51 -3.28
N VAL A 208 -12.70 -12.43 -2.31
CA VAL A 208 -11.62 -13.21 -1.66
C VAL A 208 -10.60 -13.78 -2.63
N ASP A 209 -11.06 -14.30 -3.76
CA ASP A 209 -10.22 -14.91 -4.77
C ASP A 209 -9.40 -13.89 -5.58
N SER A 210 -9.84 -12.64 -5.68
CA SER A 210 -8.98 -11.57 -6.19
C SER A 210 -7.95 -11.12 -5.15
N ILE A 211 -8.37 -10.89 -3.90
CA ILE A 211 -7.47 -10.34 -2.87
C ILE A 211 -6.47 -11.39 -2.34
N LEU A 212 -6.94 -12.58 -1.95
CA LEU A 212 -6.12 -13.63 -1.33
C LEU A 212 -5.43 -14.57 -2.34
N ILE A 213 -5.79 -14.51 -3.64
CA ILE A 213 -5.22 -15.40 -4.66
C ILE A 213 -4.64 -14.63 -5.87
N ASP A 214 -5.31 -13.63 -6.45
CA ASP A 214 -4.74 -12.90 -7.61
C ASP A 214 -3.69 -11.85 -7.22
N GLU A 215 -3.98 -11.05 -6.18
CA GLU A 215 -3.10 -9.98 -5.67
C GLU A 215 -1.99 -10.50 -4.75
N ALA A 216 -2.22 -11.64 -4.08
CA ALA A 216 -1.27 -12.33 -3.21
C ALA A 216 0.00 -12.89 -3.93
N ARG A 217 0.24 -12.48 -5.17
CA ARG A 217 1.48 -12.72 -5.93
C ARG A 217 2.63 -11.78 -5.55
N THR A 218 2.33 -10.61 -4.99
CA THR A 218 3.31 -9.56 -4.65
C THR A 218 3.15 -9.15 -3.19
N PRO A 219 4.24 -9.03 -2.40
CA PRO A 219 4.15 -8.51 -1.02
C PRO A 219 3.87 -7.00 -1.01
N LEU A 220 3.38 -6.51 0.13
CA LEU A 220 3.35 -5.08 0.46
C LEU A 220 4.73 -4.67 0.95
N ILE A 221 5.34 -3.65 0.34
CA ILE A 221 6.68 -3.17 0.69
C ILE A 221 6.64 -1.66 0.90
N ILE A 222 7.16 -1.21 2.04
CA ILE A 222 7.55 0.18 2.25
C ILE A 222 9.06 0.28 2.10
N SER A 223 9.50 1.14 1.19
CA SER A 223 10.90 1.45 0.96
C SER A 223 11.22 2.91 1.26
N GLY A 224 12.43 3.19 1.72
CA GLY A 224 12.96 4.53 1.89
C GLY A 224 14.43 4.58 1.46
N PRO A 225 15.01 5.78 1.33
CA PRO A 225 16.40 5.92 0.94
C PRO A 225 17.31 5.26 1.99
N ALA A 226 18.24 4.46 1.50
CA ALA A 226 19.28 3.82 2.29
C ALA A 226 20.35 4.84 2.69
N GLU A 227 20.88 4.74 3.90
CA GLU A 227 22.06 5.50 4.34
C GLU A 227 23.36 4.87 3.79
N GLN A 228 23.37 4.54 2.50
CA GLN A 228 24.50 3.89 1.85
C GLN A 228 25.54 4.88 1.35
N SER A 229 26.81 4.50 1.55
CA SER A 229 27.92 5.24 0.98
C SER A 229 28.03 4.95 -0.53
N ALA A 230 27.65 5.95 -1.36
CA ALA A 230 27.87 5.98 -2.81
C ALA A 230 29.33 5.70 -3.24
N LYS A 231 30.27 5.73 -2.28
CA LYS A 231 31.63 5.18 -2.34
C LYS A 231 31.66 3.79 -3.00
N TRP A 232 30.85 2.82 -2.58
CA TRP A 232 30.95 1.44 -3.08
C TRP A 232 30.57 1.32 -4.55
N TYR A 233 29.49 1.95 -4.97
CA TYR A 233 29.13 2.08 -6.38
C TYR A 233 30.26 2.72 -7.22
N GLY A 234 30.94 3.74 -6.68
CA GLY A 234 32.12 4.35 -7.29
C GLY A 234 33.33 3.41 -7.41
N GLU A 235 33.64 2.66 -6.36
CA GLU A 235 34.75 1.68 -6.34
C GLU A 235 34.48 0.50 -7.28
N PHE A 236 33.28 -0.06 -7.30
CA PHE A 236 32.96 -1.16 -8.22
C PHE A 236 32.86 -0.68 -9.68
N ALA A 237 32.43 0.56 -9.95
CA ALA A 237 32.57 1.16 -11.28
C ALA A 237 34.03 1.42 -11.69
N ARG A 238 34.97 1.56 -10.74
CA ARG A 238 36.42 1.60 -10.99
C ARG A 238 36.99 0.20 -11.25
N ILE A 239 36.54 -0.83 -10.53
CA ILE A 239 37.07 -2.21 -10.60
C ILE A 239 36.51 -2.98 -11.81
N ALA A 240 35.21 -2.88 -12.11
CA ALA A 240 34.57 -3.66 -13.17
C ALA A 240 35.23 -3.51 -14.57
N PRO A 241 35.75 -2.35 -14.99
CA PRO A 241 36.53 -2.23 -16.23
C PRO A 241 37.88 -2.98 -16.24
N MET A 242 38.47 -3.26 -15.07
CA MET A 242 39.75 -3.97 -14.93
C MET A 242 39.57 -5.49 -15.08
N LEU A 243 38.42 -6.01 -14.65
CA LEU A 243 38.02 -7.40 -14.85
C LEU A 243 37.85 -7.70 -16.35
N LYS A 244 38.28 -8.90 -16.77
CA LYS A 244 38.21 -9.38 -18.17
C LYS A 244 37.16 -10.49 -18.32
N PRO A 245 36.34 -10.45 -19.39
CA PRO A 245 35.42 -11.54 -19.72
C PRO A 245 36.20 -12.81 -20.08
N ASP A 246 35.52 -13.95 -19.99
CA ASP A 246 36.03 -15.31 -20.25
C ASP A 246 37.28 -15.69 -19.43
N ARG A 247 37.47 -14.99 -18.30
CA ARG A 247 38.55 -15.23 -17.34
C ARG A 247 38.12 -14.92 -15.91
N HIS A 248 37.72 -13.67 -15.66
CA HIS A 248 37.29 -13.22 -14.33
C HIS A 248 35.76 -13.31 -14.15
N TYR A 249 35.00 -13.31 -15.25
CA TYR A 249 33.55 -13.51 -15.27
C TYR A 249 33.10 -14.01 -16.64
N GLU A 250 31.94 -14.67 -16.66
CA GLU A 250 31.25 -15.17 -17.84
C GLU A 250 29.91 -14.44 -18.02
N VAL A 251 29.51 -14.18 -19.27
CA VAL A 251 28.28 -13.43 -19.59
C VAL A 251 27.31 -14.32 -20.36
N GLU A 252 26.13 -14.55 -19.79
CA GLU A 252 25.03 -15.25 -20.48
C GLU A 252 24.03 -14.22 -21.05
N GLU A 253 24.28 -13.73 -22.26
CA GLU A 253 23.40 -12.72 -22.91
C GLU A 253 21.93 -13.18 -22.98
N GLY A 254 21.68 -14.46 -23.28
CA GLY A 254 20.33 -15.03 -23.42
C GLY A 254 19.53 -15.10 -22.12
N LYS A 255 20.18 -15.13 -20.95
CA LYS A 255 19.53 -15.04 -19.63
C LYS A 255 19.67 -13.65 -18.99
N ARG A 256 20.41 -12.73 -19.61
CA ARG A 256 20.84 -11.43 -19.06
C ARG A 256 21.47 -11.57 -17.65
N THR A 257 22.36 -12.54 -17.49
CA THR A 257 23.11 -12.78 -16.23
C THR A 257 24.62 -12.72 -16.45
N VAL A 258 25.35 -12.30 -15.41
CA VAL A 258 26.82 -12.38 -15.35
C VAL A 258 27.20 -13.23 -14.14
N ALA A 259 28.13 -14.18 -14.33
CA ALA A 259 28.66 -15.04 -13.28
C ALA A 259 30.15 -14.72 -13.08
N ILE A 260 30.58 -14.50 -11.84
CA ILE A 260 32.00 -14.27 -11.51
C ILE A 260 32.72 -15.62 -11.33
N THR A 261 33.96 -15.72 -11.81
CA THR A 261 34.80 -16.92 -11.60
C THR A 261 35.61 -16.80 -10.30
N GLU A 262 36.17 -17.90 -9.80
CA GLU A 262 37.07 -17.88 -8.64
C GLU A 262 38.25 -16.91 -8.84
N GLU A 263 38.85 -16.88 -10.05
CA GLU A 263 39.93 -15.93 -10.37
C GLU A 263 39.43 -14.46 -10.34
N GLY A 264 38.17 -14.22 -10.70
CA GLY A 264 37.54 -12.90 -10.58
C GLY A 264 37.30 -12.47 -9.14
N VAL A 265 36.85 -13.39 -8.29
CA VAL A 265 36.66 -13.15 -6.84
C VAL A 265 37.99 -12.75 -6.20
N THR A 266 39.03 -13.56 -6.38
CA THR A 266 40.38 -13.26 -5.86
C THR A 266 40.95 -11.94 -6.40
N TYR A 267 40.67 -11.58 -7.65
CA TYR A 267 41.09 -10.27 -8.19
C TYR A 267 40.41 -9.10 -7.47
N VAL A 268 39.13 -9.25 -7.12
CA VAL A 268 38.34 -8.23 -6.41
C VAL A 268 38.77 -8.13 -4.96
N GLU A 269 38.95 -9.24 -4.25
CA GLU A 269 39.48 -9.31 -2.88
C GLU A 269 40.79 -8.54 -2.74
N ASN A 270 41.75 -8.81 -3.64
CA ASN A 270 43.03 -8.09 -3.72
C ASN A 270 42.91 -6.59 -4.06
N GLN A 271 41.85 -6.15 -4.75
CA GLN A 271 41.61 -4.72 -5.04
C GLN A 271 40.89 -3.98 -3.91
N LEU A 272 40.17 -4.70 -3.06
CA LEU A 272 39.47 -4.15 -1.90
C LEU A 272 40.30 -4.23 -0.62
N GLY A 273 41.28 -5.14 -0.57
CA GLY A 273 42.09 -5.39 0.63
C GLY A 273 41.33 -6.20 1.68
N ILE A 274 40.47 -7.13 1.24
CA ILE A 274 39.69 -8.04 2.09
C ILE A 274 40.12 -9.48 1.83
N ASP A 275 40.03 -10.33 2.86
CA ASP A 275 40.50 -11.73 2.76
C ASP A 275 39.48 -12.66 2.07
N ASN A 276 38.18 -12.41 2.24
CA ASN A 276 37.12 -13.21 1.60
C ASN A 276 35.85 -12.37 1.32
N LEU A 277 35.43 -12.33 0.06
CA LEU A 277 34.25 -11.60 -0.42
C LEU A 277 32.93 -12.21 0.08
N TYR A 278 32.93 -13.49 0.48
CA TYR A 278 31.75 -14.25 0.95
C TYR A 278 31.61 -14.29 2.48
N GLU A 279 32.39 -13.53 3.23
CA GLU A 279 32.14 -13.30 4.65
C GLU A 279 30.82 -12.55 4.87
N ALA A 280 30.12 -12.83 5.98
CA ALA A 280 28.81 -12.23 6.28
C ALA A 280 28.83 -10.70 6.19
N VAL A 281 29.91 -10.07 6.70
CA VAL A 281 30.14 -8.61 6.68
C VAL A 281 30.37 -8.06 5.26
N ASN A 282 30.86 -8.89 4.33
CA ASN A 282 31.20 -8.51 2.95
C ASN A 282 30.08 -8.83 1.94
N THR A 283 29.01 -9.52 2.35
CA THR A 283 27.88 -9.94 1.51
C THR A 283 27.32 -8.84 0.57
N PRO A 284 27.11 -7.57 1.00
CA PRO A 284 26.66 -6.49 0.12
C PRO A 284 27.58 -6.20 -1.07
N LEU A 285 28.88 -6.44 -0.91
CA LEU A 285 29.89 -6.16 -1.93
C LEU A 285 29.71 -7.03 -3.18
N ILE A 286 29.15 -8.24 -3.00
CA ILE A 286 28.77 -9.15 -4.10
C ILE A 286 27.68 -8.51 -4.96
N GLY A 287 26.69 -7.85 -4.33
CA GLY A 287 25.62 -7.13 -5.02
C GLY A 287 26.16 -6.00 -5.91
N TYR A 288 26.97 -5.10 -5.33
CA TYR A 288 27.58 -4.00 -6.09
C TYR A 288 28.47 -4.50 -7.23
N LEU A 289 29.25 -5.57 -7.01
CA LEU A 289 30.11 -6.19 -8.02
C LEU A 289 29.31 -6.76 -9.20
N ASN A 290 28.28 -7.56 -8.91
CA ASN A 290 27.41 -8.15 -9.91
C ASN A 290 26.68 -7.05 -10.70
N ASN A 291 26.17 -6.02 -10.02
CA ASN A 291 25.49 -4.92 -10.67
C ASN A 291 26.43 -4.05 -11.52
N ALA A 292 27.68 -3.83 -11.11
CA ALA A 292 28.68 -3.15 -11.93
C ALA A 292 29.04 -3.97 -13.19
N LEU A 293 29.11 -5.30 -13.09
CA LEU A 293 29.35 -6.19 -14.23
C LEU A 293 28.13 -6.27 -15.17
N LYS A 294 26.91 -6.44 -14.64
CA LYS A 294 25.65 -6.34 -15.41
C LYS A 294 25.58 -5.00 -16.15
N ALA A 295 25.79 -3.89 -15.43
CA ALA A 295 25.79 -2.55 -16.00
C ALA A 295 26.85 -2.38 -17.11
N LYS A 296 28.04 -2.97 -16.95
CA LYS A 296 29.12 -2.95 -17.96
C LYS A 296 28.71 -3.64 -19.26
N GLU A 297 28.26 -4.90 -19.17
CA GLU A 297 28.13 -5.80 -20.34
C GLU A 297 26.72 -5.84 -20.94
N LEU A 298 25.68 -5.87 -20.09
CA LEU A 298 24.30 -6.18 -20.48
C LEU A 298 23.42 -4.95 -20.73
N PHE A 299 23.91 -3.75 -20.43
CA PHE A 299 23.19 -2.49 -20.59
C PHE A 299 24.03 -1.49 -21.38
N ARG A 300 23.59 -1.17 -22.60
CA ARG A 300 24.33 -0.35 -23.55
C ARG A 300 23.73 1.04 -23.64
N LYS A 301 24.59 2.04 -23.47
CA LYS A 301 24.28 3.45 -23.73
C LYS A 301 23.80 3.63 -25.17
N ASP A 302 22.83 4.51 -25.35
CA ASP A 302 22.15 4.83 -26.61
C ASP A 302 21.35 3.66 -27.23
N ARG A 303 21.14 2.57 -26.47
CA ARG A 303 20.21 1.47 -26.78
C ARG A 303 19.23 1.21 -25.62
N ASP A 304 19.73 0.78 -24.48
CA ASP A 304 18.91 0.47 -23.28
C ASP A 304 18.60 1.74 -22.46
N TYR A 305 19.54 2.71 -22.45
CA TYR A 305 19.40 3.98 -21.74
C TYR A 305 20.18 5.10 -22.45
N ILE A 306 19.79 6.35 -22.20
CA ILE A 306 20.56 7.55 -22.57
C ILE A 306 20.95 8.34 -21.31
N VAL A 307 21.98 9.20 -21.44
CA VAL A 307 22.38 10.12 -20.36
C VAL A 307 22.11 11.55 -20.80
N THR A 308 21.20 12.25 -20.13
CA THR A 308 20.79 13.63 -20.47
C THR A 308 20.72 14.47 -19.20
N ALA A 309 21.20 15.72 -19.27
CA ALA A 309 21.20 16.68 -18.17
C ALA A 309 21.85 16.20 -16.84
N GLY A 310 22.69 15.16 -16.89
CA GLY A 310 23.27 14.54 -15.69
C GLY A 310 22.35 13.52 -15.02
N GLU A 311 21.43 12.90 -15.77
CA GLU A 311 20.57 11.79 -15.32
C GLU A 311 20.59 10.64 -16.33
N VAL A 312 20.45 9.41 -15.84
CA VAL A 312 20.25 8.20 -16.66
C VAL A 312 18.74 8.05 -16.93
N LEU A 313 18.35 7.97 -18.20
CA LEU A 313 16.97 7.82 -18.63
C LEU A 313 16.82 6.54 -19.47
N ILE A 314 15.91 5.66 -19.06
CA ILE A 314 15.66 4.37 -19.75
C ILE A 314 15.01 4.63 -21.11
N VAL A 315 15.41 3.86 -22.11
CA VAL A 315 14.82 3.87 -23.45
C VAL A 315 14.10 2.55 -23.72
N ASP A 316 12.90 2.64 -24.28
CA ASP A 316 12.19 1.48 -24.82
C ASP A 316 12.88 0.99 -26.11
N GLU A 317 13.40 -0.23 -26.08
CA GLU A 317 14.15 -0.85 -27.19
C GLU A 317 13.34 -0.97 -28.49
N PHE A 318 12.02 -1.09 -28.42
CA PHE A 318 11.16 -1.22 -29.60
C PHE A 318 10.72 0.12 -30.18
N THR A 319 10.45 1.12 -29.33
CA THR A 319 9.89 2.41 -29.78
C THR A 319 10.89 3.56 -29.80
N GLY A 320 12.08 3.38 -29.22
CA GLY A 320 13.09 4.43 -29.05
C GLY A 320 12.66 5.57 -28.14
N ARG A 321 11.56 5.41 -27.38
CA ARG A 321 11.00 6.44 -26.52
C ARG A 321 11.67 6.44 -25.16
N VAL A 322 11.91 7.65 -24.64
CA VAL A 322 12.46 7.86 -23.29
C VAL A 322 11.36 7.65 -22.24
N LEU A 323 11.57 6.68 -21.35
CA LEU A 323 10.65 6.33 -20.27
C LEU A 323 10.94 7.16 -19.02
N ALA A 324 10.54 8.44 -19.06
CA ALA A 324 10.76 9.39 -17.98
C ALA A 324 10.18 8.89 -16.64
N GLY A 325 10.97 9.01 -15.57
CA GLY A 325 10.58 8.60 -14.21
C GLY A 325 10.79 7.12 -13.87
N ARG A 326 11.16 6.26 -14.83
CA ARG A 326 11.54 4.86 -14.55
C ARG A 326 13.03 4.76 -14.19
N ARG A 327 13.34 3.92 -13.20
CA ARG A 327 14.70 3.49 -12.84
C ARG A 327 14.80 1.96 -12.96
N TYR A 328 16.02 1.44 -12.99
CA TYR A 328 16.25 0.00 -12.81
C TYR A 328 16.30 -0.31 -11.30
N ASN A 329 15.91 -1.51 -10.91
CA ASN A 329 15.85 -1.94 -9.50
C ASN A 329 17.21 -2.47 -9.03
N GLU A 330 17.28 -2.96 -7.79
CA GLU A 330 18.37 -3.81 -7.29
C GLU A 330 19.76 -3.17 -7.47
N GLY A 331 19.94 -1.88 -7.15
CA GLY A 331 21.20 -1.15 -7.32
C GLY A 331 21.70 -0.96 -8.76
N LEU A 332 21.04 -1.55 -9.76
CA LEU A 332 21.52 -1.56 -11.14
C LEU A 332 21.50 -0.15 -11.77
N HIS A 333 20.53 0.68 -11.40
CA HIS A 333 20.47 2.05 -11.90
C HIS A 333 21.60 2.91 -11.31
N GLN A 334 21.93 2.71 -10.03
CA GLN A 334 23.08 3.31 -9.35
C GLN A 334 24.41 2.83 -9.94
N ALA A 335 24.51 1.54 -10.28
CA ALA A 335 25.67 0.99 -11.00
C ALA A 335 25.83 1.58 -12.41
N ILE A 336 24.74 1.85 -13.13
CA ILE A 336 24.76 2.55 -14.42
C ILE A 336 25.09 4.05 -14.22
N GLU A 337 24.54 4.71 -13.21
CA GLU A 337 24.90 6.09 -12.84
C GLU A 337 26.42 6.18 -12.56
N ALA A 338 26.96 5.25 -11.76
CA ALA A 338 28.40 5.17 -11.45
C ALA A 338 29.27 4.87 -12.69
N LYS A 339 28.88 3.90 -13.52
CA LYS A 339 29.52 3.56 -14.81
C LYS A 339 29.65 4.79 -15.71
N GLU A 340 28.57 5.57 -15.81
CA GLU A 340 28.48 6.76 -16.66
C GLU A 340 29.04 8.03 -15.98
N LYS A 341 29.53 7.93 -14.74
CA LYS A 341 30.04 9.04 -13.90
C LYS A 341 28.99 10.15 -13.68
N VAL A 342 27.74 9.72 -13.59
CA VAL A 342 26.58 10.52 -13.19
C VAL A 342 26.52 10.60 -11.66
N ALA A 343 25.86 11.63 -11.11
CA ALA A 343 25.60 11.72 -9.69
C ALA A 343 24.69 10.54 -9.25
N ILE A 344 25.27 9.61 -8.50
CA ILE A 344 24.55 8.46 -7.94
C ILE A 344 23.51 8.99 -6.96
N LYS A 345 22.24 8.63 -7.15
CA LYS A 345 21.17 8.95 -6.19
C LYS A 345 20.96 7.75 -5.29
N ASP A 346 20.73 8.02 -4.01
CA ASP A 346 20.53 7.01 -2.96
C ASP A 346 19.59 5.89 -3.41
N GLU A 347 19.94 4.67 -3.01
CA GLU A 347 19.12 3.49 -3.25
C GLU A 347 17.92 3.47 -2.30
N ASN A 348 16.80 2.89 -2.74
CA ASN A 348 15.68 2.64 -1.84
C ASN A 348 15.84 1.23 -1.25
N GLN A 349 16.03 1.12 0.06
CA GLN A 349 15.99 -0.17 0.77
C GLN A 349 14.59 -0.46 1.31
N THR A 350 14.27 -1.75 1.50
CA THR A 350 13.11 -2.19 2.27
C THR A 350 13.23 -1.73 3.72
N LEU A 351 12.20 -1.07 4.23
CA LEU A 351 12.07 -0.68 5.64
C LEU A 351 11.09 -1.56 6.39
N ALA A 352 10.02 -1.97 5.71
CA ALA A 352 9.02 -2.89 6.23
C ALA A 352 8.37 -3.66 5.05
N THR A 353 8.07 -4.93 5.26
CA THR A 353 7.44 -5.79 4.25
C THR A 353 6.53 -6.82 4.90
N ILE A 354 5.43 -7.19 4.25
CA ILE A 354 4.57 -8.32 4.60
C ILE A 354 3.86 -8.87 3.36
N THR A 355 3.68 -10.20 3.29
CA THR A 355 2.79 -10.80 2.28
C THR A 355 1.32 -10.65 2.68
N LEU A 356 0.40 -10.50 1.72
CA LEU A 356 -1.04 -10.51 2.01
C LEU A 356 -1.44 -11.81 2.74
N GLN A 357 -0.79 -12.93 2.41
CA GLN A 357 -0.92 -14.21 3.11
C GLN A 357 -0.71 -14.06 4.62
N ASN A 358 0.48 -13.62 5.05
CA ASN A 358 0.79 -13.52 6.47
C ASN A 358 0.05 -12.35 7.15
N TYR A 359 -0.25 -11.26 6.43
CA TYR A 359 -1.10 -10.18 6.97
C TYR A 359 -2.49 -10.68 7.36
N PHE A 360 -3.19 -11.40 6.48
CA PHE A 360 -4.52 -11.91 6.80
C PHE A 360 -4.52 -13.08 7.81
N ARG A 361 -3.38 -13.73 8.04
CA ARG A 361 -3.19 -14.72 9.12
C ARG A 361 -3.06 -14.09 10.51
N LEU A 362 -2.90 -12.78 10.62
CA LEU A 362 -2.93 -12.06 11.91
C LEU A 362 -4.33 -11.99 12.53
N TYR A 363 -5.38 -12.25 11.76
CA TYR A 363 -6.75 -12.11 12.24
C TYR A 363 -7.22 -13.32 13.07
N ASP A 364 -7.76 -13.08 14.26
CA ASP A 364 -8.34 -14.13 15.12
C ASP A 364 -9.45 -14.90 14.38
N ARG A 365 -10.21 -14.18 13.55
CA ARG A 365 -11.20 -14.75 12.64
C ARG A 365 -11.11 -14.10 11.26
N LEU A 366 -10.91 -14.93 10.23
CA LEU A 366 -10.94 -14.52 8.83
C LEU A 366 -12.15 -15.15 8.13
N SER A 367 -12.77 -14.40 7.23
CA SER A 367 -13.90 -14.86 6.41
C SER A 367 -13.95 -14.09 5.10
N GLY A 368 -14.89 -14.43 4.22
CA GLY A 368 -15.17 -13.57 3.07
C GLY A 368 -16.22 -14.11 2.10
N MET A 369 -16.32 -13.44 0.96
CA MET A 369 -17.33 -13.71 -0.05
C MET A 369 -16.81 -13.51 -1.48
N THR A 370 -17.27 -14.34 -2.41
CA THR A 370 -16.98 -14.22 -3.85
C THR A 370 -17.94 -15.09 -4.65
N GLY A 371 -18.04 -14.86 -5.97
CA GLY A 371 -18.77 -15.76 -6.88
C GLY A 371 -18.03 -17.04 -7.26
N THR A 372 -16.73 -17.16 -6.95
CA THR A 372 -15.86 -18.16 -7.62
C THR A 372 -14.69 -18.70 -6.77
N ALA A 373 -14.92 -19.10 -5.51
CA ALA A 373 -13.88 -19.68 -4.64
C ALA A 373 -13.67 -21.21 -4.78
N SER A 374 -14.62 -21.96 -5.35
CA SER A 374 -14.63 -23.43 -5.35
C SER A 374 -13.44 -24.09 -6.04
N THR A 375 -12.71 -23.39 -6.92
CA THR A 375 -11.49 -23.88 -7.57
C THR A 375 -10.28 -23.77 -6.63
N GLU A 376 -10.19 -22.67 -5.89
CA GLU A 376 -9.04 -22.33 -5.02
C GLU A 376 -9.18 -22.85 -3.58
N ALA A 377 -10.27 -23.56 -3.27
CA ALA A 377 -10.60 -24.03 -1.92
C ALA A 377 -9.47 -24.80 -1.21
N ALA A 378 -8.60 -25.48 -1.96
CA ALA A 378 -7.43 -26.15 -1.40
C ALA A 378 -6.31 -25.16 -0.99
N GLU A 379 -6.07 -24.11 -1.78
CA GLU A 379 -5.08 -23.07 -1.46
C GLU A 379 -5.58 -22.17 -0.31
N LEU A 380 -6.86 -21.80 -0.34
CA LEU A 380 -7.51 -21.02 0.72
C LEU A 380 -7.43 -21.75 2.07
N HIS A 381 -7.76 -23.04 2.11
CA HIS A 381 -7.66 -23.82 3.34
C HIS A 381 -6.22 -24.05 3.79
N GLN A 382 -5.29 -24.36 2.87
CA GLN A 382 -3.89 -24.60 3.21
C GLN A 382 -3.18 -23.35 3.74
N THR A 383 -3.50 -22.18 3.20
CA THR A 383 -2.79 -20.92 3.49
C THR A 383 -3.43 -20.16 4.66
N TYR A 384 -4.77 -20.14 4.71
CA TYR A 384 -5.54 -19.29 5.62
C TYR A 384 -6.46 -20.06 6.57
N GLY A 385 -6.52 -21.40 6.49
CA GLY A 385 -7.49 -22.21 7.22
C GLY A 385 -8.93 -22.15 6.66
N LEU A 386 -9.21 -21.21 5.76
CA LEU A 386 -10.55 -20.92 5.22
C LEU A 386 -11.19 -22.11 4.51
N GLY A 387 -12.37 -22.52 4.99
CA GLY A 387 -13.28 -23.39 4.23
C GLY A 387 -14.02 -22.61 3.14
N VAL A 388 -14.38 -23.26 2.03
CA VAL A 388 -15.25 -22.68 1.00
C VAL A 388 -16.62 -23.36 1.06
N VAL A 389 -17.68 -22.57 1.11
CA VAL A 389 -19.06 -23.08 1.15
C VAL A 389 -19.83 -22.58 -0.08
N PRO A 390 -20.21 -23.45 -1.03
CA PRO A 390 -21.10 -23.09 -2.12
C PRO A 390 -22.50 -22.84 -1.58
N ILE A 391 -22.93 -21.58 -1.59
CA ILE A 391 -24.27 -21.15 -1.21
C ILE A 391 -25.19 -21.35 -2.44
N PRO A 392 -26.40 -21.95 -2.28
CA PRO A 392 -27.35 -22.05 -3.38
C PRO A 392 -27.76 -20.65 -3.85
N THR A 393 -28.10 -20.51 -5.14
CA THR A 393 -28.66 -19.27 -5.69
C THR A 393 -30.10 -19.06 -5.20
N ASN A 394 -30.55 -17.81 -5.14
CA ASN A 394 -31.93 -17.48 -4.76
C ASN A 394 -32.95 -17.98 -5.80
N GLN A 395 -32.56 -17.95 -7.08
CA GLN A 395 -33.33 -18.41 -8.24
C GLN A 395 -32.50 -19.40 -9.07
N ASP A 396 -33.16 -20.19 -9.92
CA ASP A 396 -32.48 -21.13 -10.81
C ASP A 396 -31.72 -20.39 -11.93
N MET A 397 -30.44 -20.72 -12.13
CA MET A 397 -29.62 -20.08 -13.17
C MET A 397 -29.87 -20.70 -14.55
N ILE A 398 -30.38 -19.90 -15.49
CA ILE A 398 -30.78 -20.32 -16.84
C ILE A 398 -29.89 -19.78 -17.98
N ARG A 399 -28.78 -19.09 -17.65
CA ARG A 399 -27.85 -18.51 -18.65
C ARG A 399 -27.30 -19.57 -19.60
N LYS A 400 -27.28 -19.25 -20.89
CA LYS A 400 -26.73 -20.08 -21.96
C LYS A 400 -25.22 -19.82 -22.10
N ASP A 401 -24.40 -20.63 -21.44
CA ASP A 401 -22.94 -20.60 -21.63
C ASP A 401 -22.55 -21.38 -22.89
N GLN A 402 -22.27 -20.65 -23.98
CA GLN A 402 -21.93 -21.22 -25.28
C GLN A 402 -20.51 -21.80 -25.33
N PRO A 403 -20.24 -22.71 -26.29
CA PRO A 403 -18.89 -23.11 -26.65
C PRO A 403 -18.04 -21.93 -27.15
N ASP A 404 -16.72 -22.05 -27.02
CA ASP A 404 -15.77 -21.05 -27.50
C ASP A 404 -15.63 -21.16 -29.04
N ILE A 405 -15.57 -20.02 -29.73
CA ILE A 405 -15.27 -19.92 -31.16
C ILE A 405 -13.79 -19.56 -31.31
N ILE A 406 -13.04 -20.30 -32.13
CA ILE A 406 -11.58 -20.20 -32.19
C ILE A 406 -11.14 -19.89 -33.63
N TYR A 407 -10.37 -18.83 -33.83
CA TYR A 407 -9.84 -18.38 -35.11
C TYR A 407 -8.34 -18.62 -35.25
N LYS A 408 -7.84 -18.60 -36.48
CA LYS A 408 -6.40 -18.72 -36.75
C LYS A 408 -5.63 -17.42 -36.47
N THR A 409 -6.25 -16.26 -36.69
CA THR A 409 -5.62 -14.94 -36.49
C THR A 409 -6.44 -14.05 -35.56
N GLU A 410 -5.79 -13.11 -34.87
CA GLU A 410 -6.50 -12.09 -34.08
C GLU A 410 -7.37 -11.19 -34.95
N ALA A 411 -6.98 -10.88 -36.19
CA ALA A 411 -7.76 -10.04 -37.10
C ALA A 411 -9.12 -10.68 -37.40
N SER A 412 -9.13 -11.94 -37.87
CA SER A 412 -10.36 -12.69 -38.16
C SER A 412 -11.22 -12.92 -36.91
N LYS A 413 -10.61 -13.05 -35.72
CA LYS A 413 -11.31 -13.05 -34.45
C LYS A 413 -12.05 -11.73 -34.23
N PHE A 414 -11.36 -10.60 -34.33
CA PHE A 414 -11.96 -9.28 -34.06
C PHE A 414 -13.01 -8.88 -35.09
N ASP A 415 -12.85 -9.24 -36.36
CA ASP A 415 -13.88 -9.04 -37.39
C ASP A 415 -15.17 -9.78 -37.01
N ALA A 416 -15.08 -11.08 -36.67
CA ALA A 416 -16.24 -11.88 -36.25
C ALA A 416 -16.85 -11.45 -34.90
N VAL A 417 -16.05 -10.88 -33.99
CA VAL A 417 -16.56 -10.25 -32.75
C VAL A 417 -17.38 -9.01 -33.08
N VAL A 418 -16.95 -8.19 -34.03
CA VAL A 418 -17.69 -6.99 -34.44
C VAL A 418 -19.00 -7.39 -35.13
N ASP A 419 -18.99 -8.40 -36.01
CA ASP A 419 -20.19 -8.88 -36.68
C ASP A 419 -21.27 -9.38 -35.69
N ASP A 420 -20.90 -10.18 -34.68
CA ASP A 420 -21.82 -10.66 -33.62
C ASP A 420 -22.33 -9.49 -32.74
N ILE A 421 -21.48 -8.49 -32.42
CA ILE A 421 -21.92 -7.29 -31.69
C ILE A 421 -22.92 -6.46 -32.51
N VAL A 422 -22.71 -6.32 -33.83
CA VAL A 422 -23.63 -5.60 -34.73
C VAL A 422 -24.99 -6.31 -34.77
N GLU A 423 -25.02 -7.63 -34.96
CA GLU A 423 -26.25 -8.44 -34.97
C GLU A 423 -27.04 -8.25 -33.66
N ARG A 424 -26.40 -8.42 -32.50
CA ARG A 424 -27.06 -8.24 -31.19
C ARG A 424 -27.53 -6.81 -30.95
N HIS A 425 -26.76 -5.81 -31.37
CA HIS A 425 -27.12 -4.40 -31.21
C HIS A 425 -28.33 -4.01 -32.08
N GLU A 426 -28.41 -4.52 -33.32
CA GLU A 426 -29.56 -4.32 -34.20
C GLU A 426 -30.83 -5.01 -33.67
N GLU A 427 -30.69 -6.16 -32.99
CA GLU A 427 -31.77 -6.83 -32.25
C GLU A 427 -32.13 -6.16 -30.90
N GLY A 428 -31.36 -5.15 -30.47
CA GLY A 428 -31.56 -4.44 -29.21
C GLY A 428 -31.02 -5.15 -27.96
N GLN A 429 -30.33 -6.28 -28.09
CA GLN A 429 -29.79 -7.00 -26.94
C GLN A 429 -28.57 -6.27 -26.34
N PRO A 430 -28.51 -6.02 -25.01
CA PRO A 430 -27.33 -5.42 -24.39
C PRO A 430 -26.12 -6.35 -24.41
N VAL A 431 -24.93 -5.79 -24.67
CA VAL A 431 -23.67 -6.54 -24.80
C VAL A 431 -22.58 -5.98 -23.89
N LEU A 432 -22.00 -6.85 -23.05
CA LEU A 432 -20.77 -6.60 -22.32
C LEU A 432 -19.60 -7.37 -22.96
N VAL A 433 -18.58 -6.65 -23.42
CA VAL A 433 -17.37 -7.23 -24.01
C VAL A 433 -16.19 -7.16 -23.04
N GLY A 434 -15.63 -8.31 -22.66
CA GLY A 434 -14.43 -8.41 -21.83
C GLY A 434 -13.16 -8.62 -22.67
N THR A 435 -12.15 -7.78 -22.45
CA THR A 435 -10.87 -7.75 -23.20
C THR A 435 -9.68 -7.84 -22.24
N ALA A 436 -8.59 -8.55 -22.59
CA ALA A 436 -7.48 -8.80 -21.66
C ALA A 436 -6.52 -7.60 -21.44
N SER A 437 -6.53 -6.58 -22.31
CA SER A 437 -5.65 -5.41 -22.21
C SER A 437 -6.28 -4.14 -22.77
N VAL A 438 -5.85 -2.98 -22.25
CA VAL A 438 -6.32 -1.66 -22.67
C VAL A 438 -6.10 -1.43 -24.17
N GLU A 439 -4.99 -1.94 -24.72
CA GLU A 439 -4.68 -1.88 -26.15
C GLU A 439 -5.73 -2.63 -27.00
N LYS A 440 -6.17 -3.80 -26.52
CA LYS A 440 -7.19 -4.60 -27.20
C LYS A 440 -8.60 -3.99 -27.05
N SER A 441 -8.92 -3.37 -25.91
CA SER A 441 -10.14 -2.55 -25.74
C SER A 441 -10.16 -1.37 -26.72
N GLU A 442 -9.05 -0.64 -26.83
CA GLU A 442 -8.83 0.48 -27.74
C GLU A 442 -8.84 0.07 -29.22
N LEU A 443 -8.39 -1.14 -29.55
CA LEU A 443 -8.50 -1.71 -30.91
C LEU A 443 -9.97 -1.99 -31.26
N LEU A 444 -10.68 -2.71 -30.39
CA LEU A 444 -12.09 -3.05 -30.60
C LEU A 444 -12.97 -1.79 -30.72
N ALA A 445 -12.76 -0.80 -29.84
CA ALA A 445 -13.47 0.48 -29.90
C ALA A 445 -13.32 1.19 -31.26
N LYS A 446 -12.13 1.13 -31.86
CA LYS A 446 -11.88 1.68 -33.21
C LYS A 446 -12.56 0.88 -34.32
N LEU A 447 -12.86 -0.41 -34.12
CA LEU A 447 -13.61 -1.23 -35.07
C LEU A 447 -15.12 -1.00 -34.93
N LEU A 448 -15.65 -1.00 -33.70
CA LEU A 448 -17.06 -0.65 -33.41
C LEU A 448 -17.43 0.74 -33.92
N LEU A 449 -16.54 1.74 -33.77
CA LEU A 449 -16.74 3.08 -34.32
C LEU A 449 -16.80 3.10 -35.86
N ARG A 450 -16.09 2.19 -36.56
CA ARG A 450 -16.20 2.05 -38.03
C ARG A 450 -17.49 1.35 -38.46
N ALA A 451 -17.98 0.41 -37.64
CA ALA A 451 -19.28 -0.24 -37.83
C ALA A 451 -20.45 0.69 -37.49
N GLY A 452 -20.20 1.82 -36.82
CA GLY A 452 -21.22 2.81 -36.45
C GLY A 452 -21.92 2.52 -35.13
N ILE A 453 -21.41 1.56 -34.34
CA ILE A 453 -22.02 1.12 -33.08
C ILE A 453 -21.64 2.07 -31.93
N PRO A 454 -22.61 2.72 -31.25
CA PRO A 454 -22.35 3.48 -30.04
C PRO A 454 -21.90 2.54 -28.92
N HIS A 455 -20.80 2.87 -28.25
CA HIS A 455 -20.24 2.03 -27.18
C HIS A 455 -19.44 2.86 -26.17
N GLU A 456 -19.37 2.35 -24.94
CA GLU A 456 -18.52 2.89 -23.87
C GLU A 456 -17.32 1.99 -23.61
N VAL A 457 -16.21 2.58 -23.12
CA VAL A 457 -14.94 1.84 -22.87
C VAL A 457 -14.44 2.10 -21.45
N LEU A 458 -14.22 1.01 -20.71
CA LEU A 458 -13.87 1.01 -19.29
C LEU A 458 -12.46 0.45 -19.11
N ASN A 459 -11.54 1.29 -18.64
CA ASN A 459 -10.10 1.02 -18.64
C ASN A 459 -9.50 0.91 -17.22
N ALA A 460 -10.32 0.70 -16.18
CA ALA A 460 -9.91 0.61 -14.77
C ALA A 460 -9.16 1.85 -14.24
N LYS A 461 -9.49 3.06 -14.75
CA LYS A 461 -8.84 4.34 -14.42
C LYS A 461 -9.69 5.25 -13.54
N ASN A 462 -11.01 5.21 -13.68
CA ASN A 462 -11.92 6.01 -12.86
C ASN A 462 -13.09 5.14 -12.41
N HIS A 463 -12.91 4.48 -11.27
CA HIS A 463 -13.86 3.49 -10.75
C HIS A 463 -15.27 4.05 -10.54
N GLU A 464 -15.39 5.30 -10.11
CA GLU A 464 -16.68 5.98 -9.95
C GLU A 464 -17.39 6.11 -11.29
N ARG A 465 -16.79 6.80 -12.28
CA ARG A 465 -17.41 6.97 -13.61
C ARG A 465 -17.66 5.63 -14.31
N GLU A 466 -16.77 4.65 -14.14
CA GLU A 466 -16.92 3.32 -14.73
C GLU A 466 -18.09 2.54 -14.09
N ALA A 467 -18.36 2.73 -12.79
CA ALA A 467 -19.54 2.19 -12.13
C ALA A 467 -20.84 2.80 -12.69
N GLN A 468 -20.87 4.11 -12.93
CA GLN A 468 -22.04 4.79 -13.52
C GLN A 468 -22.39 4.23 -14.91
N ILE A 469 -21.37 3.96 -15.74
CA ILE A 469 -21.57 3.36 -17.07
C ILE A 469 -22.07 1.91 -16.93
N ILE A 470 -21.48 1.12 -16.04
CA ILE A 470 -21.88 -0.28 -15.79
C ILE A 470 -23.31 -0.40 -15.27
N ALA A 471 -23.74 0.53 -14.43
CA ALA A 471 -25.13 0.61 -13.94
C ALA A 471 -26.16 0.80 -15.08
N MET A 472 -25.72 1.31 -16.24
CA MET A 472 -26.54 1.53 -17.44
C MET A 472 -26.30 0.49 -18.55
N ALA A 473 -25.33 -0.41 -18.39
CA ALA A 473 -24.93 -1.42 -19.38
C ALA A 473 -25.92 -2.59 -19.55
N GLY A 474 -27.08 -2.54 -18.87
CA GLY A 474 -28.18 -3.49 -19.00
C GLY A 474 -29.39 -2.94 -19.77
N ARG A 475 -29.29 -1.73 -20.35
CA ARG A 475 -30.37 -1.12 -21.15
C ARG A 475 -30.34 -1.60 -22.60
N ILE A 476 -31.50 -1.57 -23.26
CA ILE A 476 -31.69 -1.99 -24.65
C ILE A 476 -30.65 -1.34 -25.59
N GLY A 477 -30.02 -2.16 -26.43
CA GLY A 477 -28.97 -1.75 -27.39
C GLY A 477 -27.65 -1.28 -26.77
N SER A 478 -27.46 -1.29 -25.45
CA SER A 478 -26.19 -0.80 -24.86
C SER A 478 -25.01 -1.73 -25.16
N VAL A 479 -23.86 -1.17 -25.55
CA VAL A 479 -22.61 -1.91 -25.81
C VAL A 479 -21.50 -1.34 -24.93
N THR A 480 -20.93 -2.18 -24.07
CA THR A 480 -19.90 -1.77 -23.11
C THR A 480 -18.66 -2.64 -23.25
N VAL A 481 -17.49 -2.03 -23.48
CA VAL A 481 -16.19 -2.72 -23.56
C VAL A 481 -15.42 -2.51 -22.26
N ALA A 482 -15.13 -3.60 -21.55
CA ALA A 482 -14.36 -3.59 -20.30
C ALA A 482 -12.97 -4.22 -20.49
N THR A 483 -11.92 -3.54 -20.02
CA THR A 483 -10.60 -4.14 -19.84
C THR A 483 -10.57 -4.99 -18.57
N ASN A 484 -10.12 -6.24 -18.68
CA ASN A 484 -10.08 -7.26 -17.62
C ASN A 484 -11.41 -7.32 -16.85
N MET A 485 -11.46 -6.67 -15.68
CA MET A 485 -12.66 -6.54 -14.86
C MET A 485 -12.87 -5.10 -14.37
N ALA A 486 -12.64 -4.13 -15.24
CA ALA A 486 -13.22 -2.79 -15.09
C ALA A 486 -14.73 -2.90 -14.85
N GLY A 487 -15.27 -2.09 -13.94
CA GLY A 487 -16.65 -2.26 -13.47
C GLY A 487 -16.89 -3.32 -12.39
N ARG A 488 -15.83 -3.93 -11.80
CA ARG A 488 -15.97 -4.82 -10.63
C ARG A 488 -16.72 -4.11 -9.49
N GLY A 489 -17.50 -4.88 -8.73
CA GLY A 489 -18.29 -4.39 -7.60
C GLY A 489 -19.59 -3.65 -7.96
N THR A 490 -19.84 -3.37 -9.24
CA THR A 490 -21.12 -2.80 -9.71
C THR A 490 -21.94 -3.86 -10.45
N ASP A 491 -23.25 -3.86 -10.20
CA ASP A 491 -24.18 -4.83 -10.76
C ASP A 491 -24.84 -4.28 -12.03
N ILE A 492 -24.91 -5.14 -13.06
CA ILE A 492 -25.61 -4.83 -14.31
C ILE A 492 -27.02 -5.39 -14.15
N VAL A 493 -27.97 -4.48 -13.96
CA VAL A 493 -29.40 -4.79 -13.85
C VAL A 493 -30.01 -4.60 -15.24
N LEU A 494 -30.78 -5.59 -15.72
CA LEU A 494 -31.50 -5.46 -17.00
C LEU A 494 -32.55 -4.35 -16.87
N GLY A 495 -32.56 -3.43 -17.82
CA GLY A 495 -33.33 -2.17 -17.74
C GLY A 495 -32.57 -0.98 -17.16
N GLY A 496 -31.41 -1.20 -16.53
CA GLY A 496 -30.59 -0.15 -15.90
C GLY A 496 -30.82 -0.01 -14.39
N ASN A 497 -30.20 1.00 -13.79
CA ASN A 497 -30.29 1.28 -12.35
C ASN A 497 -31.23 2.47 -12.07
N PRO A 498 -32.30 2.32 -11.26
CA PRO A 498 -33.28 3.38 -11.00
C PRO A 498 -32.70 4.65 -10.37
N GLU A 499 -31.78 4.55 -9.42
CA GLU A 499 -31.16 5.73 -8.76
C GLU A 499 -30.33 6.53 -9.78
N HIS A 500 -29.64 5.84 -10.68
CA HIS A 500 -28.86 6.48 -11.73
C HIS A 500 -29.72 7.16 -12.80
N ILE A 501 -30.87 6.57 -13.13
CA ILE A 501 -31.84 7.18 -14.06
C ILE A 501 -32.48 8.40 -13.41
N ALA A 502 -32.89 8.32 -12.15
CA ALA A 502 -33.45 9.45 -11.40
C ALA A 502 -32.47 10.65 -11.30
N ASP A 503 -31.18 10.41 -11.01
CA ASP A 503 -30.15 11.45 -11.01
C ASP A 503 -29.96 12.10 -12.39
N LEU A 504 -29.98 11.30 -13.47
CA LEU A 504 -29.90 11.82 -14.84
C LEU A 504 -31.13 12.66 -15.22
N ASP A 505 -32.33 12.17 -14.94
CA ASP A 505 -33.58 12.86 -15.26
C ASP A 505 -33.72 14.20 -14.51
N LEU A 506 -33.30 14.25 -13.25
CA LEU A 506 -33.24 15.49 -12.47
C LEU A 506 -32.19 16.46 -13.04
N ARG A 507 -31.03 15.97 -13.47
CA ARG A 507 -29.99 16.79 -14.12
C ARG A 507 -30.42 17.33 -15.48
N GLU A 508 -31.19 16.58 -16.27
CA GLU A 508 -31.76 17.07 -17.53
C GLU A 508 -32.80 18.19 -17.29
N GLN A 509 -33.49 18.17 -16.15
CA GLN A 509 -34.34 19.26 -15.68
C GLN A 509 -33.54 20.46 -15.12
N GLY A 510 -32.21 20.36 -15.05
CA GLY A 510 -31.30 21.39 -14.53
C GLY A 510 -31.11 21.35 -13.02
N LEU A 511 -31.54 20.29 -12.34
CA LEU A 511 -31.38 20.11 -10.90
C LEU A 511 -30.05 19.40 -10.57
N SER A 512 -29.41 19.80 -9.47
CA SER A 512 -28.07 19.34 -9.09
C SER A 512 -27.95 19.27 -7.58
N PRO A 513 -27.40 18.17 -7.00
CA PRO A 513 -27.12 18.09 -5.56
C PRO A 513 -26.17 19.18 -5.05
N ALA A 514 -25.39 19.79 -5.94
CA ALA A 514 -24.43 20.84 -5.60
C ALA A 514 -24.98 22.26 -5.79
N ASP A 515 -25.81 22.48 -6.83
CA ASP A 515 -26.25 23.81 -7.24
C ASP A 515 -27.69 24.13 -6.81
N THR A 516 -28.56 23.12 -6.70
CA THR A 516 -29.97 23.23 -6.29
C THR A 516 -30.40 22.12 -5.31
N PRO A 517 -29.69 21.91 -4.19
CA PRO A 517 -29.89 20.77 -3.29
C PRO A 517 -31.32 20.62 -2.75
N GLU A 518 -31.97 21.72 -2.34
CA GLU A 518 -33.34 21.66 -1.78
C GLU A 518 -34.37 21.23 -2.83
N GLU A 519 -34.19 21.61 -4.10
CA GLU A 519 -35.08 21.28 -5.21
C GLU A 519 -34.81 19.86 -5.73
N TYR A 520 -33.54 19.43 -5.73
CA TYR A 520 -33.12 18.07 -6.07
C TYR A 520 -33.67 17.05 -5.06
N GLU A 521 -33.46 17.27 -3.75
CA GLU A 521 -33.95 16.38 -2.69
C GLU A 521 -35.49 16.29 -2.67
N ALA A 522 -36.19 17.40 -2.95
CA ALA A 522 -37.64 17.41 -3.06
C ALA A 522 -38.16 16.61 -4.27
N GLY A 523 -37.44 16.63 -5.39
CA GLY A 523 -37.78 15.86 -6.60
C GLY A 523 -37.31 14.40 -6.59
N TRP A 524 -36.37 14.04 -5.71
CA TRP A 524 -35.71 12.73 -5.72
C TRP A 524 -36.67 11.55 -5.55
N ALA A 525 -37.64 11.64 -4.63
CA ALA A 525 -38.58 10.54 -4.38
C ALA A 525 -39.47 10.24 -5.60
N ASP A 526 -40.03 11.28 -6.22
CA ASP A 526 -40.90 11.16 -7.40
C ASP A 526 -40.09 10.68 -8.62
N ALA A 527 -38.88 11.19 -8.83
CA ALA A 527 -37.99 10.76 -9.90
C ALA A 527 -37.55 9.29 -9.73
N LEU A 528 -37.27 8.85 -8.49
CA LEU A 528 -36.88 7.48 -8.20
C LEU A 528 -38.02 6.47 -8.43
N GLU A 529 -39.27 6.81 -8.09
CA GLU A 529 -40.41 5.94 -8.41
C GLU A 529 -40.67 5.89 -9.92
N ALA A 530 -40.61 7.02 -10.64
CA ALA A 530 -40.72 7.02 -12.10
C ALA A 530 -39.60 6.20 -12.77
N ALA A 531 -38.37 6.30 -12.28
CA ALA A 531 -37.24 5.52 -12.76
C ALA A 531 -37.38 4.01 -12.47
N LYS A 532 -38.02 3.61 -11.36
CA LYS A 532 -38.36 2.19 -11.10
C LYS A 532 -39.37 1.66 -12.11
N GLU A 533 -40.48 2.38 -12.35
CA GLU A 533 -41.48 1.99 -13.35
C GLU A 533 -40.86 1.88 -14.76
N GLN A 534 -39.94 2.80 -15.11
CA GLN A 534 -39.18 2.70 -16.35
C GLN A 534 -38.28 1.46 -16.38
N VAL A 535 -37.49 1.21 -15.32
CA VAL A 535 -36.59 0.04 -15.28
C VAL A 535 -37.36 -1.27 -15.35
N GLU A 536 -38.52 -1.39 -14.69
CA GLU A 536 -39.39 -2.56 -14.82
C GLU A 536 -39.90 -2.76 -16.26
N THR A 537 -40.14 -1.67 -17.00
CA THR A 537 -40.55 -1.72 -18.40
C THR A 537 -39.39 -2.11 -19.32
N ASP A 538 -38.27 -1.38 -19.26
CA ASP A 538 -37.04 -1.66 -20.01
C ASP A 538 -36.51 -3.09 -19.71
N HIS A 539 -36.70 -3.59 -18.48
CA HIS A 539 -36.32 -4.95 -18.07
C HIS A 539 -37.07 -6.01 -18.89
N VAL A 540 -38.39 -5.89 -19.06
CA VAL A 540 -39.19 -6.84 -19.84
C VAL A 540 -38.74 -6.86 -21.30
N GLU A 541 -38.50 -5.69 -21.91
CA GLU A 541 -37.99 -5.61 -23.29
C GLU A 541 -36.61 -6.31 -23.41
N VAL A 542 -35.69 -6.05 -22.48
CA VAL A 542 -34.37 -6.68 -22.47
C VAL A 542 -34.45 -8.19 -22.24
N VAL A 543 -35.36 -8.66 -21.38
CA VAL A 543 -35.64 -10.10 -21.16
C VAL A 543 -36.12 -10.76 -22.46
N ASP A 544 -37.02 -10.11 -23.20
CA ASP A 544 -37.55 -10.61 -24.48
C ASP A 544 -36.47 -10.65 -25.59
N THR A 545 -35.49 -9.73 -25.59
CA THR A 545 -34.27 -9.82 -26.45
C THR A 545 -33.28 -10.90 -26.02
N GLY A 546 -33.54 -11.63 -24.93
CA GLY A 546 -32.70 -12.72 -24.43
C GLY A 546 -31.75 -12.35 -23.29
N GLY A 547 -31.89 -11.17 -22.68
CA GLY A 547 -31.10 -10.69 -21.55
C GLY A 547 -29.67 -10.27 -21.92
N LEU A 548 -28.82 -10.00 -20.93
CA LEU A 548 -27.44 -9.55 -21.18
C LEU A 548 -26.61 -10.61 -21.91
N TYR A 549 -26.00 -10.23 -23.03
CA TYR A 549 -24.97 -11.02 -23.70
C TYR A 549 -23.57 -10.65 -23.20
N VAL A 550 -22.77 -11.65 -22.85
CA VAL A 550 -21.37 -11.47 -22.43
C VAL A 550 -20.41 -12.12 -23.42
N LEU A 551 -19.57 -11.29 -24.05
CA LEU A 551 -18.57 -11.70 -25.02
C LEU A 551 -17.17 -11.56 -24.41
N GLY A 552 -16.44 -12.66 -24.26
CA GLY A 552 -15.00 -12.64 -23.95
C GLY A 552 -14.17 -12.66 -25.22
N THR A 553 -13.26 -11.70 -25.42
CA THR A 553 -12.42 -11.65 -26.63
C THR A 553 -11.15 -12.49 -26.54
N GLU A 554 -10.80 -12.98 -25.33
CA GLU A 554 -9.63 -13.82 -24.99
C GLU A 554 -9.93 -14.65 -23.73
N ARG A 555 -9.08 -15.65 -23.45
CA ARG A 555 -9.04 -16.35 -22.15
C ARG A 555 -8.09 -15.63 -21.20
N HIS A 556 -8.51 -15.39 -19.96
CA HIS A 556 -7.65 -14.80 -18.93
C HIS A 556 -6.65 -15.83 -18.36
N GLU A 557 -5.70 -15.36 -17.53
CA GLU A 557 -4.70 -16.21 -16.86
C GLU A 557 -5.29 -17.32 -15.98
N SER A 558 -6.56 -17.19 -15.57
CA SER A 558 -7.31 -18.24 -14.90
C SER A 558 -8.75 -18.36 -15.42
N ARG A 559 -9.27 -19.59 -15.40
CA ARG A 559 -10.65 -19.90 -15.73
C ARG A 559 -11.64 -19.25 -14.77
N ARG A 560 -11.17 -18.92 -13.55
CA ARG A 560 -11.93 -18.22 -12.52
C ARG A 560 -12.35 -16.83 -12.99
N ILE A 561 -11.41 -16.04 -13.51
CA ILE A 561 -11.69 -14.70 -14.06
C ILE A 561 -12.64 -14.79 -15.26
N ASP A 562 -12.47 -15.77 -16.16
CA ASP A 562 -13.42 -16.00 -17.25
C ASP A 562 -14.85 -16.29 -16.73
N ASN A 563 -14.98 -17.09 -15.67
CA ASN A 563 -16.28 -17.38 -15.05
C ASN A 563 -16.87 -16.15 -14.36
N GLN A 564 -16.05 -15.25 -13.79
CA GLN A 564 -16.50 -13.97 -13.24
C GLN A 564 -17.06 -13.05 -14.33
N LEU A 565 -16.43 -13.03 -15.52
CA LEU A 565 -16.96 -12.33 -16.69
C LEU A 565 -18.30 -12.93 -17.13
N ARG A 566 -18.40 -14.25 -17.36
CA ARG A 566 -19.67 -14.93 -17.68
C ARG A 566 -20.75 -14.64 -16.64
N GLY A 567 -20.36 -14.63 -15.36
CA GLY A 567 -21.19 -14.30 -14.20
C GLY A 567 -21.73 -12.87 -14.13
N ARG A 568 -21.41 -11.99 -15.10
CA ARG A 568 -22.06 -10.68 -15.23
C ARG A 568 -23.48 -10.78 -15.78
N SER A 569 -23.81 -11.86 -16.50
CA SER A 569 -25.11 -12.16 -17.11
C SER A 569 -25.86 -13.28 -16.37
N GLY A 570 -27.19 -13.32 -16.52
CA GLY A 570 -28.08 -14.34 -15.94
C GLY A 570 -28.14 -14.30 -14.41
N ARG A 571 -28.35 -13.11 -13.86
CA ARG A 571 -28.45 -12.83 -12.41
C ARG A 571 -29.89 -13.07 -11.94
N GLN A 572 -30.11 -13.49 -10.70
CA GLN A 572 -31.46 -13.72 -10.13
C GLN A 572 -32.44 -14.52 -11.02
N GLY A 573 -31.92 -15.41 -11.89
CA GLY A 573 -32.73 -16.21 -12.82
C GLY A 573 -33.06 -15.55 -14.15
N ASP A 574 -32.54 -14.35 -14.43
CA ASP A 574 -32.65 -13.67 -15.72
C ASP A 574 -32.16 -14.56 -16.89
N PRO A 575 -32.74 -14.39 -18.10
CA PRO A 575 -32.13 -14.92 -19.31
C PRO A 575 -30.78 -14.24 -19.57
N GLY A 576 -29.97 -14.90 -20.39
CA GLY A 576 -28.69 -14.36 -20.81
C GLY A 576 -27.88 -15.39 -21.58
N GLU A 577 -26.84 -14.90 -22.25
CA GLU A 577 -25.92 -15.73 -23.03
C GLU A 577 -24.48 -15.32 -22.71
N SER A 578 -23.54 -16.26 -22.76
CA SER A 578 -22.11 -15.93 -22.76
C SER A 578 -21.35 -16.73 -23.81
N ARG A 579 -20.35 -16.12 -24.46
CA ARG A 579 -19.50 -16.75 -25.48
C ARG A 579 -18.08 -16.19 -25.40
N PHE A 580 -17.11 -17.00 -25.81
CA PHE A 580 -15.71 -16.58 -25.91
C PHE A 580 -15.25 -16.72 -27.36
N TYR A 581 -14.65 -15.67 -27.90
CA TYR A 581 -14.00 -15.63 -29.20
C TYR A 581 -12.50 -15.62 -28.94
N LEU A 582 -11.76 -16.57 -29.50
CA LEU A 582 -10.36 -16.81 -29.21
C LEU A 582 -9.56 -16.88 -30.50
N SER A 583 -8.25 -16.63 -30.43
CA SER A 583 -7.35 -16.93 -31.55
C SER A 583 -6.12 -17.71 -31.10
N LEU A 584 -5.50 -18.41 -32.06
CA LEU A 584 -4.20 -19.04 -31.86
C LEU A 584 -3.06 -18.02 -31.66
N GLY A 585 -3.28 -16.74 -31.96
CA GLY A 585 -2.33 -15.64 -31.74
C GLY A 585 -2.47 -14.93 -30.38
N ASP A 586 -3.47 -15.27 -29.57
CA ASP A 586 -3.74 -14.60 -28.29
C ASP A 586 -2.58 -14.78 -27.29
N ASP A 587 -2.36 -13.80 -26.40
CA ASP A 587 -1.28 -13.77 -25.40
C ASP A 587 -1.12 -15.08 -24.61
N LEU A 588 -2.23 -15.68 -24.18
CA LEU A 588 -2.23 -16.93 -23.42
C LEU A 588 -1.60 -18.09 -24.22
N MET A 589 -1.88 -18.13 -25.52
CA MET A 589 -1.40 -19.17 -26.42
C MET A 589 0.10 -18.97 -26.71
N LEU A 590 0.51 -17.73 -26.97
CA LEU A 590 1.92 -17.36 -27.16
C LEU A 590 2.79 -17.70 -25.94
N ARG A 591 2.33 -17.36 -24.73
CA ARG A 591 3.05 -17.63 -23.47
C ARG A 591 3.22 -19.13 -23.17
N ALA A 592 2.22 -19.95 -23.51
CA ALA A 592 2.21 -21.36 -23.11
C ALA A 592 2.94 -22.29 -24.09
N ASN A 593 2.81 -22.12 -25.42
CA ASN A 593 3.25 -23.15 -26.37
C ASN A 593 3.48 -22.68 -27.83
N GLY A 594 4.13 -21.53 -28.04
CA GLY A 594 4.35 -20.93 -29.39
C GLY A 594 4.79 -21.91 -30.50
N ALA A 595 5.79 -22.76 -30.25
CA ALA A 595 6.30 -23.71 -31.26
C ALA A 595 5.29 -24.81 -31.68
N ALA A 596 4.41 -25.22 -30.77
CA ALA A 596 3.36 -26.19 -31.07
C ALA A 596 2.23 -25.57 -31.90
N ILE A 597 1.95 -24.27 -31.66
CA ILE A 597 0.95 -23.49 -32.38
C ILE A 597 1.39 -23.24 -33.83
N GLU A 598 2.64 -22.80 -34.03
CA GLU A 598 3.24 -22.59 -35.35
C GLU A 598 3.15 -23.87 -36.21
N THR A 599 3.58 -25.00 -35.65
CA THR A 599 3.48 -26.33 -36.28
C THR A 599 2.02 -26.75 -36.57
N MET A 600 1.05 -26.26 -35.79
CA MET A 600 -0.37 -26.55 -35.97
C MET A 600 -1.02 -25.67 -37.05
N MET A 601 -0.65 -24.39 -37.12
CA MET A 601 -1.07 -23.46 -38.17
C MET A 601 -0.64 -23.94 -39.56
N ASP A 602 0.62 -24.38 -39.69
CA ASP A 602 1.17 -24.92 -40.95
C ASP A 602 0.43 -26.16 -41.47
N ARG A 603 -0.08 -26.99 -40.56
CA ARG A 603 -0.77 -28.24 -40.89
C ARG A 603 -2.24 -28.06 -41.25
N LEU A 604 -2.92 -27.08 -40.66
CA LEU A 604 -4.38 -26.97 -40.77
C LEU A 604 -4.86 -26.54 -42.15
N LYS A 605 -4.09 -25.70 -42.88
CA LYS A 605 -4.45 -25.16 -44.21
C LYS A 605 -5.89 -24.61 -44.33
N MET A 606 -6.50 -24.22 -43.21
CA MET A 606 -7.83 -23.60 -43.18
C MET A 606 -7.73 -22.13 -43.58
N PRO A 607 -8.77 -21.57 -44.21
CA PRO A 607 -8.97 -20.13 -44.29
C PRO A 607 -8.96 -19.48 -42.90
N ASP A 608 -8.50 -18.24 -42.80
CA ASP A 608 -8.32 -17.56 -41.51
C ASP A 608 -9.65 -17.13 -40.86
N ASP A 609 -10.68 -16.95 -41.67
CA ASP A 609 -12.05 -16.53 -41.36
C ASP A 609 -12.99 -17.68 -40.93
N VAL A 610 -12.56 -18.94 -41.02
CA VAL A 610 -13.39 -20.11 -40.66
C VAL A 610 -13.11 -20.57 -39.22
N PRO A 611 -14.14 -20.65 -38.34
CA PRO A 611 -14.00 -21.21 -36.99
C PRO A 611 -13.38 -22.62 -36.94
N ILE A 612 -12.44 -22.81 -36.01
CA ILE A 612 -11.71 -24.07 -35.82
C ILE A 612 -12.45 -24.95 -34.80
N GLU A 613 -13.44 -25.70 -35.26
CA GLU A 613 -14.15 -26.71 -34.46
C GLU A 613 -13.29 -27.97 -34.23
N SER A 614 -12.32 -27.88 -33.31
CA SER A 614 -11.44 -29.01 -32.98
C SER A 614 -11.28 -29.23 -31.48
N LYS A 615 -11.72 -30.41 -31.02
CA LYS A 615 -11.51 -30.89 -29.64
C LYS A 615 -10.03 -30.97 -29.22
N ILE A 616 -9.10 -30.97 -30.18
CA ILE A 616 -7.66 -30.91 -29.91
C ILE A 616 -7.26 -29.48 -29.52
N VAL A 617 -7.75 -28.47 -30.26
CA VAL A 617 -7.46 -27.05 -29.99
C VAL A 617 -8.08 -26.61 -28.66
N SER A 618 -9.35 -26.93 -28.40
CA SER A 618 -10.00 -26.59 -27.13
C SER A 618 -9.26 -27.19 -25.92
N ARG A 619 -8.71 -28.41 -26.05
CA ARG A 619 -7.86 -29.02 -25.02
C ARG A 619 -6.50 -28.35 -24.89
N ALA A 620 -5.90 -27.88 -25.98
CA ALA A 620 -4.64 -27.14 -25.95
C ALA A 620 -4.82 -25.80 -25.22
N ILE A 621 -5.89 -25.05 -25.51
CA ILE A 621 -6.26 -23.81 -24.80
C ILE A 621 -6.47 -24.08 -23.31
N GLN A 622 -7.26 -25.11 -22.97
CA GLN A 622 -7.48 -25.49 -21.57
C GLN A 622 -6.16 -25.86 -20.87
N SER A 623 -5.27 -26.58 -21.55
CA SER A 623 -3.95 -26.96 -21.00
C SER A 623 -3.04 -25.75 -20.81
N ALA A 624 -3.08 -24.77 -21.72
CA ALA A 624 -2.33 -23.52 -21.61
C ALA A 624 -2.79 -22.71 -20.39
N GLN A 625 -4.11 -22.55 -20.21
CA GLN A 625 -4.70 -21.89 -19.05
C GLN A 625 -4.30 -22.59 -17.74
N THR A 626 -4.46 -23.91 -17.65
CA THR A 626 -4.07 -24.68 -16.46
C THR A 626 -2.57 -24.61 -16.15
N GLN A 627 -1.71 -24.49 -17.18
CA GLN A 627 -0.27 -24.32 -16.97
C GLN A 627 0.07 -22.94 -16.39
N VAL A 628 -0.60 -21.88 -16.84
CA VAL A 628 -0.46 -20.52 -16.28
C VAL A 628 -1.03 -20.43 -14.86
N GLU A 629 -2.18 -21.07 -14.59
CA GLU A 629 -2.73 -21.21 -13.22
C GLU A 629 -1.73 -21.87 -12.27
N GLN A 630 -1.14 -23.00 -12.67
CA GLN A 630 -0.13 -23.71 -11.87
C GLN A 630 1.16 -22.89 -11.68
N GLN A 631 1.59 -22.14 -12.70
CA GLN A 631 2.75 -21.24 -12.59
C GLN A 631 2.49 -20.11 -11.58
N ASN A 632 1.32 -19.47 -11.65
CA ASN A 632 0.89 -18.45 -10.69
C ASN A 632 0.81 -19.01 -9.26
N PHE A 633 0.28 -20.22 -9.08
CA PHE A 633 0.26 -20.93 -7.79
C PHE A 633 1.67 -21.16 -7.21
N GLU A 634 2.60 -21.70 -8.00
CA GLU A 634 3.98 -21.93 -7.53
C GLU A 634 4.72 -20.60 -7.26
N ILE A 635 4.42 -19.51 -7.97
CA ILE A 635 4.93 -18.17 -7.65
C ILE A 635 4.46 -17.74 -6.25
N ARG A 636 3.15 -17.79 -5.95
CA ARG A 636 2.60 -17.42 -4.63
C ARG A 636 3.17 -18.26 -3.50
N LYS A 637 3.16 -19.58 -3.69
CA LYS A 637 3.70 -20.56 -2.75
C LYS A 637 5.19 -20.33 -2.47
N ARG A 638 5.96 -19.91 -3.48
CA ARG A 638 7.37 -19.51 -3.30
C ARG A 638 7.48 -18.20 -2.53
N VAL A 639 6.72 -17.16 -2.89
CA VAL A 639 6.72 -15.86 -2.18
C VAL A 639 6.38 -16.05 -0.70
N LEU A 640 5.33 -16.82 -0.39
CA LEU A 640 4.97 -17.17 0.98
C LEU A 640 6.10 -17.91 1.71
N LYS A 641 6.73 -18.92 1.11
CA LYS A 641 7.83 -19.67 1.75
C LYS A 641 9.01 -18.79 2.18
N TYR A 642 9.38 -17.78 1.38
CA TYR A 642 10.44 -16.85 1.77
C TYR A 642 9.97 -15.89 2.88
N ASP A 643 8.72 -15.38 2.80
CA ASP A 643 8.16 -14.54 3.87
C ASP A 643 7.85 -15.32 5.15
N GLU A 644 7.66 -16.65 5.15
CA GLU A 644 7.51 -17.44 6.39
C GLU A 644 8.78 -17.44 7.26
N VAL A 645 9.97 -17.31 6.64
CA VAL A 645 11.24 -17.15 7.37
C VAL A 645 11.31 -15.76 7.98
N LEU A 646 11.05 -14.72 7.18
CA LEU A 646 11.02 -13.32 7.64
C LEU A 646 9.91 -13.07 8.66
N ASN A 647 8.76 -13.75 8.56
CA ASN A 647 7.62 -13.57 9.44
C ASN A 647 7.95 -13.96 10.88
N ARG A 648 8.66 -15.07 11.10
CA ARG A 648 9.09 -15.49 12.45
C ARG A 648 10.07 -14.50 13.08
N GLN A 649 10.96 -13.93 12.27
CA GLN A 649 11.91 -12.90 12.71
C GLN A 649 11.18 -11.59 13.04
N ARG A 650 10.24 -11.21 12.18
CA ARG A 650 9.35 -10.05 12.29
C ARG A 650 8.45 -10.13 13.52
N GLU A 651 7.87 -11.30 13.83
CA GLU A 651 7.06 -11.53 15.04
C GLU A 651 7.84 -11.25 16.32
N VAL A 652 9.10 -11.73 16.41
CA VAL A 652 9.98 -11.45 17.56
C VAL A 652 10.28 -9.96 17.67
N ILE A 653 10.74 -9.32 16.58
CA ILE A 653 11.12 -7.90 16.60
C ILE A 653 9.90 -7.01 16.87
N TYR A 654 8.75 -7.31 16.28
CA TYR A 654 7.54 -6.51 16.50
C TYR A 654 6.97 -6.69 17.91
N ALA A 655 7.06 -7.88 18.51
CA ALA A 655 6.73 -8.07 19.92
C ALA A 655 7.62 -7.23 20.84
N GLU A 656 8.94 -7.24 20.66
CA GLU A 656 9.85 -6.39 21.45
C GLU A 656 9.60 -4.88 21.23
N ARG A 657 9.23 -4.46 20.01
CA ARG A 657 8.81 -3.08 19.74
C ARG A 657 7.53 -2.70 20.47
N HIS A 658 6.54 -3.59 20.51
CA HIS A 658 5.28 -3.30 21.19
C HIS A 658 5.47 -3.09 22.69
N LYS A 659 6.24 -3.95 23.40
CA LYS A 659 6.59 -3.74 24.82
C LYS A 659 7.15 -2.33 25.10
N VAL A 660 8.04 -1.87 24.22
CA VAL A 660 8.65 -0.53 24.30
C VAL A 660 7.61 0.58 24.08
N LEU A 661 6.71 0.43 23.09
CA LEU A 661 5.69 1.42 22.75
C LEU A 661 4.55 1.49 23.79
N ASP A 662 4.19 0.35 24.38
CA ASP A 662 3.15 0.21 25.40
C ASP A 662 3.60 0.70 26.80
N ASN A 663 4.87 1.12 26.92
CA ASN A 663 5.51 1.63 28.14
C ASN A 663 5.65 0.58 29.24
N GLU A 664 5.90 -0.68 28.86
CA GLU A 664 6.30 -1.71 29.82
C GLU A 664 7.61 -1.32 30.54
N ASP A 665 7.81 -1.89 31.73
CA ASP A 665 9.07 -1.74 32.46
C ASP A 665 10.09 -2.75 31.94
N LEU A 666 11.12 -2.25 31.28
CA LEU A 666 12.16 -3.05 30.64
C LEU A 666 13.36 -3.30 31.58
N HIS A 667 13.28 -2.92 32.86
CA HIS A 667 14.39 -3.00 33.83
C HIS A 667 15.07 -4.38 33.86
N GLU A 668 14.28 -5.43 34.12
CA GLU A 668 14.80 -6.80 34.24
C GLU A 668 15.40 -7.29 32.92
N GLN A 669 14.74 -6.96 31.79
CA GLN A 669 15.24 -7.28 30.45
C GLN A 669 16.57 -6.58 30.14
N VAL A 670 16.70 -5.30 30.49
CA VAL A 670 17.93 -4.53 30.31
C VAL A 670 19.04 -5.08 31.20
N ARG A 671 18.76 -5.43 32.46
CA ARG A 671 19.74 -6.08 33.35
C ARG A 671 20.24 -7.40 32.76
N HIS A 672 19.37 -8.24 32.21
CA HIS A 672 19.78 -9.45 31.52
C HIS A 672 20.64 -9.17 30.28
N MET A 673 20.38 -8.10 29.52
CA MET A 673 21.25 -7.69 28.41
C MET A 673 22.65 -7.24 28.88
N LEU A 674 22.79 -6.66 30.08
CA LEU A 674 24.11 -6.37 30.67
C LEU A 674 24.87 -7.66 30.96
N ASP A 675 24.20 -8.62 31.61
CA ASP A 675 24.76 -9.93 31.96
C ASP A 675 25.20 -10.70 30.71
N ASP A 676 24.32 -10.79 29.70
CA ASP A 676 24.57 -11.47 28.43
C ASP A 676 25.76 -10.83 27.68
N ALA A 677 25.80 -9.49 27.58
CA ALA A 677 26.86 -8.78 26.87
C ALA A 677 28.24 -9.02 27.50
N VAL A 678 28.37 -8.87 28.82
CA VAL A 678 29.64 -9.15 29.53
C VAL A 678 30.00 -10.63 29.43
N THR A 679 29.03 -11.53 29.59
CA THR A 679 29.25 -12.98 29.46
C THR A 679 29.77 -13.34 28.07
N ALA A 680 29.23 -12.74 27.01
CA ALA A 680 29.70 -12.96 25.63
C ALA A 680 31.15 -12.49 25.44
N TYR A 681 31.49 -11.30 25.95
CA TYR A 681 32.86 -10.76 25.90
C TYR A 681 33.87 -11.64 26.65
N VAL A 682 33.54 -12.07 27.88
CA VAL A 682 34.40 -12.97 28.67
C VAL A 682 34.52 -14.33 28.00
N THR A 683 33.42 -14.90 27.50
CA THR A 683 33.43 -16.20 26.80
C THR A 683 34.33 -16.16 25.56
N GLY A 684 34.21 -15.12 24.73
CA GLY A 684 35.03 -14.96 23.53
C GLY A 684 36.53 -14.77 23.84
N ALA A 685 36.87 -14.02 24.90
CA ALA A 685 38.26 -13.85 25.34
C ALA A 685 38.87 -15.09 26.02
N THR A 686 38.03 -16.04 26.48
CA THR A 686 38.46 -17.23 27.25
C THR A 686 38.16 -18.56 26.55
N GLU A 687 37.70 -18.54 25.29
CA GLU A 687 37.29 -19.73 24.51
C GLU A 687 38.45 -20.74 24.30
N ALA A 688 39.68 -20.24 24.18
CA ALA A 688 40.86 -21.04 23.87
C ALA A 688 42.06 -20.65 24.75
N GLY A 689 42.96 -21.62 24.97
CA GLY A 689 44.16 -21.45 25.79
C GLY A 689 43.92 -21.62 27.29
N TYR A 690 45.01 -21.51 28.05
CA TYR A 690 44.97 -21.43 29.52
C TYR A 690 44.86 -19.97 29.98
N ALA A 691 44.58 -19.73 31.26
CA ALA A 691 44.40 -18.37 31.80
C ALA A 691 45.60 -17.44 31.56
N GLU A 692 46.81 -18.00 31.53
CA GLU A 692 48.07 -17.31 31.21
C GLU A 692 48.20 -16.87 29.73
N GLU A 693 47.36 -17.41 28.84
CA GLU A 693 47.33 -17.18 27.39
C GLU A 693 46.17 -16.25 26.96
N TRP A 694 45.28 -15.86 27.87
CA TRP A 694 44.15 -14.97 27.59
C TRP A 694 44.60 -13.51 27.42
N ASP A 695 44.08 -12.82 26.40
CA ASP A 695 44.37 -11.40 26.17
C ASP A 695 43.45 -10.51 27.03
N LEU A 696 43.82 -10.36 28.31
CA LEU A 696 43.08 -9.52 29.26
C LEU A 696 43.16 -8.03 28.91
N ASP A 697 44.21 -7.58 28.20
CA ASP A 697 44.33 -6.19 27.74
C ASP A 697 43.31 -5.89 26.64
N GLN A 698 43.11 -6.81 25.70
CA GLN A 698 42.05 -6.73 24.69
C GLN A 698 40.67 -6.78 25.34
N LEU A 699 40.44 -7.68 26.30
CA LEU A 699 39.16 -7.80 27.01
C LEU A 699 38.80 -6.50 27.75
N TRP A 700 39.70 -5.94 28.57
CA TRP A 700 39.43 -4.67 29.26
C TRP A 700 39.30 -3.47 28.30
N THR A 701 40.04 -3.47 27.18
CA THR A 701 39.91 -2.43 26.15
C THR A 701 38.54 -2.46 25.46
N ALA A 702 37.96 -3.65 25.27
CA ALA A 702 36.63 -3.81 24.70
C ALA A 702 35.52 -3.47 25.72
N LEU A 703 35.59 -4.02 26.93
CA LEU A 703 34.63 -3.71 28.01
C LEU A 703 34.63 -2.21 28.36
N GLY A 704 35.80 -1.55 28.33
CA GLY A 704 35.92 -0.10 28.55
C GLY A 704 35.33 0.79 27.44
N GLN A 705 34.95 0.23 26.29
CA GLN A 705 34.14 0.93 25.28
C GLN A 705 32.63 0.73 25.56
N LEU A 706 32.26 -0.39 26.16
CA LEU A 706 30.89 -0.75 26.48
C LEU A 706 30.37 0.00 27.71
N TYR A 707 31.11 -0.01 28.81
CA TYR A 707 30.73 0.61 30.09
C TYR A 707 31.94 1.12 30.89
N PRO A 708 31.75 2.00 31.91
CA PRO A 708 32.85 2.45 32.74
C PRO A 708 33.26 1.37 33.76
N VAL A 709 34.10 0.44 33.31
CA VAL A 709 34.65 -0.67 34.12
C VAL A 709 35.28 -0.14 35.41
N GLY A 710 34.77 -0.62 36.55
CA GLY A 710 35.24 -0.28 37.89
C GLY A 710 36.31 -1.23 38.42
N ALA A 711 36.30 -2.50 37.99
CA ALA A 711 37.27 -3.51 38.40
C ALA A 711 38.57 -3.47 37.56
N THR A 712 39.73 -3.40 38.20
CA THR A 712 41.03 -3.52 37.51
C THR A 712 41.47 -4.98 37.37
N GLN A 713 42.32 -5.27 36.37
CA GLN A 713 42.92 -6.60 36.18
C GLN A 713 43.63 -7.09 37.46
N ASP A 714 44.48 -6.23 38.05
CA ASP A 714 45.25 -6.53 39.26
C ASP A 714 44.34 -6.91 40.45
N GLU A 715 43.22 -6.22 40.65
CA GLU A 715 42.26 -6.52 41.73
C GLU A 715 41.56 -7.88 41.54
N LEU A 716 41.23 -8.26 40.29
CA LEU A 716 40.62 -9.56 40.03
C LEU A 716 41.64 -10.70 40.14
N ILE A 717 42.90 -10.48 39.75
CA ILE A 717 44.00 -11.44 39.96
C ILE A 717 44.25 -11.65 41.46
N GLU A 718 44.29 -10.57 42.27
CA GLU A 718 44.47 -10.67 43.73
C GLU A 718 43.30 -11.42 44.39
N LYS A 719 42.05 -11.18 43.96
CA LYS A 719 40.87 -11.92 44.46
C LYS A 719 40.88 -13.40 44.09
N ALA A 720 41.38 -13.77 42.90
CA ALA A 720 41.36 -15.15 42.40
C ALA A 720 42.40 -16.06 43.08
N GLY A 721 43.56 -15.51 43.47
CA GLY A 721 44.65 -16.27 44.10
C GLY A 721 46.00 -15.54 44.14
N GLY A 722 46.16 -14.48 43.35
CA GLY A 722 47.39 -13.69 43.23
C GLY A 722 48.25 -14.02 42.00
N GLU A 723 47.91 -15.07 41.25
CA GLU A 723 48.53 -15.40 39.96
C GLU A 723 47.46 -15.45 38.84
N VAL A 724 47.84 -15.10 37.61
CA VAL A 724 46.94 -15.11 36.44
C VAL A 724 46.38 -16.51 36.15
N SER A 725 47.17 -17.54 36.48
CA SER A 725 46.82 -18.97 36.37
C SER A 725 45.62 -19.40 37.23
N ASP A 726 45.30 -18.65 38.29
CA ASP A 726 44.15 -18.93 39.17
C ASP A 726 42.83 -18.33 38.63
N LEU A 727 42.88 -17.47 37.59
CA LEU A 727 41.68 -16.95 36.95
C LEU A 727 40.90 -18.07 36.25
N THR A 728 39.58 -18.06 36.41
CA THR A 728 38.68 -18.94 35.66
C THR A 728 37.65 -18.09 34.91
N ALA A 729 37.20 -18.58 33.75
CA ALA A 729 36.17 -17.89 32.96
C ALA A 729 34.91 -17.60 33.80
N THR A 730 34.47 -18.58 34.61
CA THR A 730 33.32 -18.43 35.53
C THR A 730 33.55 -17.30 36.55
N PHE A 731 34.72 -17.23 37.17
CA PHE A 731 35.05 -16.17 38.14
C PHE A 731 35.10 -14.78 37.47
N LEU A 732 35.73 -14.68 36.28
CA LEU A 732 35.75 -13.43 35.51
C LEU A 732 34.34 -12.99 35.11
N THR A 733 33.49 -13.91 34.65
CA THR A 733 32.08 -13.61 34.36
C THR A 733 31.35 -13.13 35.62
N GLU A 734 31.41 -13.85 36.74
CA GLU A 734 30.71 -13.47 37.97
C GLU A 734 31.11 -12.07 38.49
N GLU A 735 32.41 -11.76 38.54
CA GLU A 735 32.90 -10.46 39.02
C GLU A 735 32.63 -9.30 38.05
N LEU A 736 32.80 -9.50 36.73
CA LEU A 736 32.56 -8.45 35.73
C LEU A 736 31.05 -8.23 35.50
N THR A 737 30.22 -9.26 35.66
CA THR A 737 28.76 -9.11 35.66
C THR A 737 28.29 -8.34 36.90
N ALA A 738 28.91 -8.58 38.08
CA ALA A 738 28.65 -7.74 39.24
C ALA A 738 29.06 -6.27 38.99
N ASP A 739 30.24 -6.02 38.42
CA ASP A 739 30.74 -4.65 38.15
C ASP A 739 29.85 -3.86 37.17
N ILE A 740 29.34 -4.47 36.09
CA ILE A 740 28.43 -3.78 35.16
C ILE A 740 27.06 -3.48 35.78
N GLN A 741 26.52 -4.37 36.63
CA GLN A 741 25.28 -4.11 37.37
C GLN A 741 25.47 -2.96 38.37
N ASP A 742 26.58 -2.94 39.09
CA ASP A 742 26.99 -1.88 40.01
C ASP A 742 27.20 -0.53 39.28
N ALA A 743 27.75 -0.56 38.06
CA ALA A 743 27.91 0.61 37.21
C ALA A 743 26.56 1.13 36.69
N TYR A 744 25.64 0.22 36.34
CA TYR A 744 24.29 0.56 35.91
C TYR A 744 23.45 1.16 37.05
N ASP A 745 23.56 0.65 38.27
CA ASP A 745 22.89 1.23 39.44
C ASP A 745 23.38 2.66 39.71
N LYS A 746 24.69 2.90 39.68
CA LYS A 746 25.30 4.25 39.79
C LYS A 746 24.83 5.18 38.67
N ARG A 747 24.58 4.64 37.47
CA ARG A 747 24.06 5.37 36.31
C ARG A 747 22.59 5.75 36.50
N GLU A 748 21.77 4.84 37.00
CA GLU A 748 20.37 5.09 37.35
C GLU A 748 20.23 6.12 38.48
N GLU A 749 21.06 6.06 39.52
CA GLU A 749 21.12 7.09 40.57
C GLU A 749 21.45 8.48 40.00
N ALA A 750 22.36 8.55 39.02
CA ALA A 750 22.80 9.81 38.42
C ALA A 750 21.75 10.48 37.53
N VAL A 751 20.90 9.72 36.83
CA VAL A 751 19.85 10.27 35.93
C VAL A 751 18.43 10.23 36.52
N THR A 752 18.23 9.49 37.62
CA THR A 752 16.97 9.08 38.27
C THR A 752 16.22 7.94 37.57
N PRO A 753 15.50 7.06 38.32
CA PRO A 753 14.82 5.88 37.75
C PRO A 753 13.82 6.18 36.63
N GLU A 754 12.96 7.20 36.80
CA GLU A 754 11.95 7.57 35.80
C GLU A 754 12.58 7.93 34.44
N VAL A 755 13.72 8.61 34.50
CA VAL A 755 14.51 9.00 33.31
C VAL A 755 15.26 7.81 32.74
N MET A 756 15.72 6.88 33.59
CA MET A 756 16.41 5.66 33.15
C MET A 756 15.47 4.74 32.35
N ARG A 757 14.24 4.48 32.85
CA ARG A 757 13.22 3.72 32.09
C ARG A 757 12.93 4.34 30.71
N GLU A 758 12.91 5.67 30.62
CA GLU A 758 12.68 6.40 29.37
C GLU A 758 13.90 6.37 28.42
N LEU A 759 15.12 6.40 28.97
CA LEU A 759 16.35 6.24 28.19
C LEU A 759 16.40 4.85 27.55
N GLU A 760 16.10 3.80 28.31
CA GLU A 760 16.08 2.41 27.83
C GLU A 760 15.13 2.20 26.68
N ARG A 761 13.86 2.61 26.83
CA ARG A 761 12.88 2.52 25.75
C ARG A 761 13.39 3.17 24.47
N ARG A 762 13.97 4.38 24.55
CA ARG A 762 14.48 5.10 23.37
C ARG A 762 15.72 4.48 22.77
N VAL A 763 16.65 4.00 23.60
CA VAL A 763 17.87 3.31 23.16
C VAL A 763 17.48 2.02 22.45
N LEU A 764 16.71 1.15 23.10
CA LEU A 764 16.26 -0.13 22.54
C LEU A 764 15.49 0.06 21.24
N LEU A 765 14.50 0.97 21.20
CA LEU A 765 13.72 1.22 19.98
C LEU A 765 14.63 1.66 18.81
N SER A 766 15.53 2.62 19.07
CA SER A 766 16.39 3.20 18.03
C SER A 766 17.48 2.23 17.53
N VAL A 767 18.06 1.41 18.41
CA VAL A 767 19.05 0.40 18.04
C VAL A 767 18.38 -0.71 17.24
N MET A 768 17.27 -1.24 17.76
CA MET A 768 16.46 -2.26 17.09
C MET A 768 15.95 -1.79 15.72
N ASP A 769 15.42 -0.57 15.60
CA ASP A 769 14.98 -0.02 14.30
C ASP A 769 16.12 0.08 13.28
N ARG A 770 17.33 0.44 13.71
CA ARG A 770 18.47 0.50 12.79
C ARG A 770 18.94 -0.90 12.40
N LYS A 771 19.18 -1.78 13.36
CA LYS A 771 19.64 -3.16 13.13
C LYS A 771 18.64 -3.98 12.30
N TRP A 772 17.34 -3.83 12.56
CA TRP A 772 16.30 -4.48 11.76
C TRP A 772 16.26 -3.98 10.31
N ARG A 773 16.45 -2.68 10.06
CA ARG A 773 16.55 -2.13 8.69
C ARG A 773 17.83 -2.56 7.97
N GLU A 774 18.95 -2.68 8.68
CA GLU A 774 20.20 -3.26 8.17
C GLU A 774 19.95 -4.74 7.78
N HIS A 775 19.36 -5.54 8.67
CA HIS A 775 19.04 -6.96 8.42
C HIS A 775 18.03 -7.17 7.28
N LEU A 776 16.96 -6.37 7.18
CA LEU A 776 16.01 -6.45 6.05
C LEU A 776 16.69 -6.18 4.71
N TYR A 777 17.65 -5.25 4.67
CA TYR A 777 18.46 -4.99 3.49
C TYR A 777 19.30 -6.22 3.12
N GLU A 778 20.07 -6.79 4.06
CA GLU A 778 20.86 -8.01 3.81
C GLU A 778 20.00 -9.22 3.39
N MET A 779 18.80 -9.37 3.97
CA MET A 779 17.86 -10.45 3.65
C MET A 779 17.26 -10.34 2.24
N ASP A 780 17.17 -9.14 1.67
CA ASP A 780 16.80 -8.95 0.26
C ASP A 780 17.95 -9.46 -0.66
N TYR A 781 19.23 -9.13 -0.39
CA TYR A 781 20.37 -9.68 -1.16
C TYR A 781 20.51 -11.18 -1.02
N LEU A 782 20.32 -11.72 0.20
CA LEU A 782 20.37 -13.17 0.43
C LEU A 782 19.30 -13.86 -0.44
N ARG A 783 18.07 -13.33 -0.49
CA ARG A 783 16.97 -13.89 -1.30
C ARG A 783 17.29 -13.90 -2.80
N GLU A 784 17.97 -12.88 -3.32
CA GLU A 784 18.40 -12.82 -4.72
C GLU A 784 19.57 -13.78 -5.01
N GLY A 785 20.57 -13.81 -4.13
CA GLY A 785 21.79 -14.61 -4.30
C GLY A 785 21.59 -16.12 -4.12
N ILE A 786 20.63 -16.55 -3.29
CA ILE A 786 20.46 -17.97 -2.91
C ILE A 786 20.17 -18.89 -4.09
N HIS A 787 19.59 -18.36 -5.17
CA HIS A 787 19.28 -19.13 -6.38
C HIS A 787 20.54 -19.64 -7.12
N LEU A 788 21.69 -18.99 -6.97
CA LEU A 788 22.95 -19.46 -7.57
C LEU A 788 23.49 -20.70 -6.83
N ARG A 789 23.19 -20.85 -5.53
CA ARG A 789 23.61 -22.00 -4.71
C ARG A 789 22.77 -23.27 -4.99
N ALA A 790 21.65 -23.13 -5.70
CA ALA A 790 20.79 -24.24 -6.14
C ALA A 790 21.50 -25.26 -7.05
N MET A 791 22.63 -24.89 -7.67
CA MET A 791 23.44 -25.79 -8.51
C MET A 791 23.99 -27.02 -7.76
N ALA A 792 24.00 -27.01 -6.41
CA ALA A 792 24.52 -28.08 -5.57
C ALA A 792 23.47 -29.12 -5.09
N ASN A 793 22.30 -29.23 -5.75
CA ASN A 793 21.18 -30.11 -5.36
C ASN A 793 20.62 -29.87 -3.93
N ARG A 794 20.74 -28.65 -3.40
CA ARG A 794 20.14 -28.24 -2.12
C ARG A 794 18.91 -27.37 -2.34
N ASP A 795 17.90 -27.47 -1.46
CA ASP A 795 16.70 -26.62 -1.54
C ASP A 795 17.08 -25.18 -1.13
N PRO A 796 16.94 -24.18 -2.01
CA PRO A 796 17.32 -22.79 -1.71
C PRO A 796 16.55 -22.20 -0.53
N VAL A 797 15.32 -22.67 -0.23
CA VAL A 797 14.54 -22.17 0.91
C VAL A 797 15.15 -22.64 2.24
N ILE A 798 15.76 -23.83 2.27
CA ILE A 798 16.41 -24.35 3.49
C ILE A 798 17.71 -23.59 3.79
N GLU A 799 18.53 -23.33 2.76
CA GLU A 799 19.75 -22.52 2.94
C GLU A 799 19.40 -21.06 3.28
N TYR A 800 18.37 -20.47 2.64
CA TYR A 800 17.84 -19.14 3.02
C TYR A 800 17.38 -19.10 4.49
N GLN A 801 16.65 -20.13 4.94
CA GLN A 801 16.20 -20.23 6.33
C GLN A 801 17.39 -20.33 7.30
N ARG A 802 18.43 -21.09 6.95
CA ARG A 802 19.62 -21.27 7.78
C ARG A 802 20.45 -19.99 7.86
N GLU A 803 20.90 -19.48 6.72
CA GLU A 803 21.73 -18.28 6.66
C GLU A 803 20.99 -17.06 7.22
N GLY A 804 19.71 -16.92 6.89
CA GLY A 804 18.86 -15.87 7.45
C GLY A 804 18.63 -15.99 8.96
N PHE A 805 18.68 -17.19 9.55
CA PHE A 805 18.63 -17.38 11.00
C PHE A 805 19.97 -17.03 11.67
N ASP A 806 21.10 -17.44 11.09
CA ASP A 806 22.44 -17.11 11.58
C ASP A 806 22.69 -15.59 11.54
N MET A 807 22.23 -14.92 10.48
CA MET A 807 22.21 -13.45 10.37
C MET A 807 21.29 -12.81 11.41
N PHE A 808 20.09 -13.35 11.61
CA PHE A 808 19.14 -12.83 12.59
C PHE A 808 19.65 -12.95 14.03
N LYS A 809 20.32 -14.06 14.39
CA LYS A 809 20.99 -14.20 15.68
C LYS A 809 22.09 -13.15 15.84
N THR A 810 22.97 -13.00 14.83
CA THR A 810 24.03 -11.98 14.82
C THR A 810 23.46 -10.56 14.99
N MET A 811 22.30 -10.28 14.39
CA MET A 811 21.59 -9.01 14.56
C MET A 811 21.06 -8.84 15.99
N LEU A 812 20.47 -9.87 16.62
CA LEU A 812 19.99 -9.82 18.00
C LEU A 812 21.13 -9.59 19.01
N ASP A 813 22.20 -10.37 18.89
CA ASP A 813 23.42 -10.24 19.72
C ASP A 813 23.96 -8.79 19.62
N GLY A 814 24.05 -8.26 18.39
CA GLY A 814 24.47 -6.87 18.12
C GLY A 814 23.46 -5.78 18.51
N ILE A 815 22.18 -6.10 18.75
CA ILE A 815 21.22 -5.18 19.36
C ILE A 815 21.49 -5.06 20.86
N GLN A 816 21.71 -6.18 21.55
CA GLN A 816 22.01 -6.19 23.00
C GLN A 816 23.27 -5.37 23.27
N GLU A 817 24.37 -5.68 22.57
CA GLU A 817 25.67 -5.03 22.74
C GLU A 817 25.60 -3.50 22.53
N GLU A 818 25.04 -3.06 21.40
CA GLU A 818 24.95 -1.63 21.10
C GLU A 818 23.99 -0.90 22.05
N ALA A 819 22.88 -1.54 22.46
CA ALA A 819 21.97 -0.96 23.43
C ALA A 819 22.66 -0.70 24.79
N VAL A 820 23.42 -1.68 25.30
CA VAL A 820 24.22 -1.52 26.52
C VAL A 820 25.24 -0.39 26.35
N GLY A 821 25.97 -0.36 25.24
CA GLY A 821 26.93 0.71 24.93
C GLY A 821 26.31 2.11 24.91
N PHE A 822 25.10 2.26 24.34
CA PHE A 822 24.38 3.53 24.37
C PHE A 822 23.85 3.91 25.76
N LEU A 823 23.38 2.96 26.58
CA LEU A 823 22.86 3.24 27.93
C LEU A 823 23.88 3.96 28.82
N PHE A 824 25.14 3.51 28.80
CA PHE A 824 26.23 4.13 29.56
C PHE A 824 26.74 5.42 28.93
N ASN A 825 26.98 5.42 27.61
CA ASN A 825 27.74 6.49 26.95
C ASN A 825 26.91 7.69 26.46
N VAL A 826 25.58 7.58 26.39
CA VAL A 826 24.72 8.67 25.89
C VAL A 826 24.65 9.85 26.85
N GLU A 827 24.86 11.07 26.34
CA GLU A 827 24.63 12.32 27.08
C GLU A 827 23.13 12.55 27.31
N VAL A 828 22.65 12.30 28.54
CA VAL A 828 21.30 12.67 28.98
C VAL A 828 21.28 14.15 29.38
N LYS A 829 20.47 14.96 28.68
CA LYS A 829 20.18 16.35 29.08
C LYS A 829 18.82 16.43 29.77
N THR A 830 18.75 17.13 30.89
CA THR A 830 17.50 17.38 31.60
C THR A 830 16.61 18.36 30.83
N ALA A 831 15.29 18.29 31.04
CA ALA A 831 14.35 19.21 30.38
C ALA A 831 14.66 20.70 30.65
N ALA A 832 15.23 21.02 31.82
CA ALA A 832 15.65 22.37 32.17
C ALA A 832 16.83 22.88 31.33
N GLU A 833 17.80 22.02 31.02
CA GLU A 833 18.95 22.35 30.15
C GLU A 833 18.52 22.49 28.69
N VAL A 834 17.59 21.65 28.23
CA VAL A 834 17.01 21.71 26.88
C VAL A 834 16.17 22.98 26.69
N GLU A 835 15.39 23.37 27.70
CA GLU A 835 14.63 24.62 27.74
C GLU A 835 15.57 25.84 27.76
N ALA A 836 16.70 25.76 28.49
CA ALA A 836 17.74 26.79 28.51
C ALA A 836 18.47 26.91 27.17
N GLU A 837 18.85 25.79 26.53
CA GLU A 837 19.43 25.78 25.17
C GLU A 837 18.43 26.29 24.13
N ARG A 838 17.15 25.93 24.20
CA ARG A 838 16.10 26.48 23.31
C ARG A 838 15.95 28.00 23.48
N LYS A 839 15.95 28.51 24.72
CA LYS A 839 15.93 29.95 24.98
C LYS A 839 17.20 30.63 24.47
N ALA A 840 18.39 30.11 24.77
CA ALA A 840 19.66 30.64 24.27
C ALA A 840 19.76 30.60 22.74
N ALA A 841 19.24 29.56 22.09
CA ALA A 841 19.20 29.44 20.63
C ALA A 841 18.18 30.40 20.00
N ALA A 842 17.01 30.60 20.62
CA ALA A 842 16.02 31.58 20.20
C ALA A 842 16.54 33.02 20.38
N GLU A 843 17.22 33.31 21.49
CA GLU A 843 17.90 34.58 21.74
C GLU A 843 19.06 34.80 20.76
N ALA A 844 19.87 33.79 20.45
CA ALA A 844 20.93 33.86 19.45
C ALA A 844 20.37 34.03 18.02
N ALA A 845 19.23 33.44 17.70
CA ALA A 845 18.53 33.65 16.42
C ALA A 845 17.93 35.07 16.34
N ALA A 846 17.33 35.56 17.42
CA ALA A 846 16.85 36.94 17.53
C ALA A 846 18.00 37.95 17.45
N ALA A 847 19.15 37.68 18.08
CA ALA A 847 20.36 38.49 17.98
C ALA A 847 20.94 38.49 16.56
N LYS A 848 20.96 37.34 15.87
CA LYS A 848 21.33 37.26 14.44
C LYS A 848 20.36 38.05 13.54
N GLN A 849 19.06 38.00 13.81
CA GLN A 849 18.09 38.86 13.12
C GLN A 849 18.33 40.34 13.41
N GLN A 850 18.59 40.73 14.66
CA GLN A 850 18.92 42.11 15.01
C GLN A 850 20.21 42.60 14.33
N ILE A 851 21.28 41.79 14.29
CA ILE A 851 22.51 42.10 13.56
C ILE A 851 22.24 42.26 12.05
N SER A 852 21.39 41.41 11.45
CA SER A 852 20.99 41.55 10.04
C SER A 852 20.20 42.84 9.78
N SER A 853 19.35 43.27 10.73
CA SER A 853 18.62 44.53 10.65
C SER A 853 19.52 45.76 10.88
N GLY A 854 20.56 45.62 11.73
CA GLY A 854 21.57 46.65 11.99
C GLY A 854 22.44 46.91 10.75
N ALA A 855 22.87 45.84 10.06
CA ALA A 855 23.60 45.95 8.80
C ALA A 855 22.78 46.67 7.70
N GLN A 856 21.46 46.43 7.65
CA GLN A 856 20.56 47.18 6.76
C GLN A 856 20.38 48.64 7.21
N ALA A 857 20.39 48.93 8.51
CA ALA A 857 20.28 50.28 9.05
C ALA A 857 21.54 51.15 8.84
N GLU A 858 22.74 50.55 8.77
CA GLU A 858 23.97 51.26 8.38
C GLU A 858 24.07 51.44 6.85
N ALA A 859 23.69 50.44 6.05
CA ALA A 859 23.60 50.58 4.59
C ALA A 859 22.57 51.65 4.16
N ALA A 860 21.49 51.84 4.91
CA ALA A 860 20.48 52.88 4.66
C ALA A 860 20.96 54.31 5.01
N LYS A 861 22.07 54.48 5.74
CA LYS A 861 22.62 55.80 6.11
C LYS A 861 23.73 56.31 5.17
N SER A 862 24.26 55.47 4.29
CA SER A 862 25.37 55.84 3.38
C SER A 862 24.92 56.26 1.97
N ASN A 863 23.70 55.93 1.53
CA ASN A 863 23.25 56.13 0.16
C ASN A 863 22.23 57.28 -0.01
N GLY A 864 22.62 58.45 0.51
CA GLY A 864 21.76 59.64 0.63
C GLY A 864 22.16 60.89 -0.15
N ALA A 865 23.07 60.85 -1.15
CA ALA A 865 23.27 61.97 -2.09
C ALA A 865 24.20 61.67 -3.29
N ARG A 866 23.64 61.51 -4.51
CA ARG A 866 23.88 62.35 -5.74
C ARG A 866 23.66 61.57 -7.05
N GLY A 867 22.95 62.20 -7.97
CA GLY A 867 22.94 61.83 -9.39
C GLY A 867 23.68 62.86 -10.25
N ASN A 868 24.23 62.38 -11.38
CA ASN A 868 24.71 63.07 -12.58
C ASN A 868 25.67 64.29 -12.48
N GLY A 869 26.81 64.19 -13.19
CA GLY A 869 27.48 65.37 -13.76
C GLY A 869 29.01 65.31 -13.91
N ALA A 870 29.49 64.70 -15.00
CA ALA A 870 30.76 64.97 -15.73
C ALA A 870 32.13 65.07 -15.01
N VAL A 871 33.13 64.45 -15.66
CA VAL A 871 34.58 64.50 -15.39
C VAL A 871 35.14 65.93 -15.58
N PRO A 872 35.95 66.46 -14.64
CA PRO A 872 37.38 66.65 -14.96
C PRO A 872 38.37 66.41 -13.80
N THR A 873 39.66 66.46 -14.14
CA THR A 873 40.82 66.09 -13.31
C THR A 873 41.39 67.21 -12.42
N LYS A 874 42.18 66.79 -11.42
CA LYS A 874 43.20 67.50 -10.62
C LYS A 874 42.81 68.34 -9.37
N GLN A 875 43.50 67.98 -8.28
CA GLN A 875 44.16 68.80 -7.25
C GLN A 875 43.38 69.85 -6.42
N ALA A 876 43.25 69.50 -5.13
CA ALA A 876 43.70 70.27 -3.96
C ALA A 876 43.05 71.63 -3.56
N THR A 877 42.60 71.64 -2.29
CA THR A 877 42.67 72.71 -1.27
C THR A 877 41.70 73.92 -1.24
N THR A 878 40.88 73.88 -0.18
CA THR A 878 40.54 74.95 0.79
C THR A 878 39.51 76.08 0.52
N LYS A 879 38.51 76.06 1.44
CA LYS A 879 37.93 77.17 2.24
C LYS A 879 36.77 78.05 1.73
N GLN A 880 35.69 77.94 2.53
CA GLN A 880 34.79 78.98 3.07
C GLN A 880 33.58 79.49 2.25
N ALA A 881 32.54 79.82 3.04
CA ALA A 881 31.16 80.18 2.67
C ALA A 881 30.99 81.73 2.76
N PRO A 882 29.80 82.41 2.82
CA PRO A 882 28.50 81.93 3.34
C PRO A 882 27.14 82.55 2.83
N ARG A 883 26.03 82.01 3.41
CA ARG A 883 24.82 82.71 3.97
C ARG A 883 23.53 83.07 3.14
N VAL A 884 22.36 82.69 3.74
CA VAL A 884 21.13 83.51 4.10
C VAL A 884 19.73 83.27 3.44
N ALA A 885 18.74 82.89 4.30
CA ALA A 885 17.26 83.21 4.32
C ALA A 885 16.25 82.63 3.27
N LYS A 886 14.91 82.45 3.49
CA LYS A 886 13.96 82.60 4.66
C LYS A 886 12.54 81.97 4.39
N ASN A 887 11.84 81.47 5.45
CA ASN A 887 10.37 81.51 5.78
C ASN A 887 9.26 80.95 4.80
N ALA A 888 7.99 80.58 5.17
CA ALA A 888 7.17 80.67 6.40
C ALA A 888 5.90 79.70 6.49
N ASN A 889 5.31 79.62 7.71
CA ASN A 889 3.95 79.21 8.23
C ASN A 889 2.66 79.30 7.35
N ARG A 890 1.40 78.91 7.72
CA ARG A 890 0.72 77.95 8.67
C ARG A 890 -0.85 78.12 8.60
N ALA A 891 -1.66 77.05 8.77
CA ALA A 891 -3.06 76.95 9.30
C ALA A 891 -4.40 77.24 8.50
N GLN A 892 -5.22 76.17 8.40
CA GLN A 892 -6.67 75.97 8.72
C GLN A 892 -7.87 76.76 8.10
N ARG A 893 -8.83 76.01 7.49
CA ARG A 893 -10.31 76.22 7.55
C ARG A 893 -11.14 74.91 7.35
N ARG A 894 -12.47 74.97 7.06
CA ARG A 894 -13.50 74.27 7.90
C ARG A 894 -14.88 73.99 7.21
N LYS A 895 -15.56 72.84 7.52
CA LYS A 895 -16.99 72.43 7.24
C LYS A 895 -17.41 72.14 5.76
N ALA A 896 -18.48 71.39 5.40
CA ALA A 896 -19.30 70.29 6.01
C ALA A 896 -20.42 69.76 5.02
N GLY A 897 -20.96 68.54 5.22
CA GLY A 897 -22.20 67.97 4.57
C GLY A 897 -22.01 66.56 3.94
N VAL A 898 -22.53 65.39 4.42
CA VAL A 898 -23.92 64.88 4.66
C VAL A 898 -24.62 64.41 3.35
N ARG A 899 -25.16 63.18 3.17
CA ARG A 899 -25.26 61.91 3.96
C ARG A 899 -25.66 60.71 3.05
N ALA A 900 -25.32 59.48 3.47
CA ALA A 900 -25.97 58.16 3.28
C ALA A 900 -24.96 57.06 2.85
N ALA A 901 -24.99 55.80 3.26
CA ALA A 901 -25.48 55.05 4.43
C ALA A 901 -25.24 53.55 4.09
N ALA A 902 -24.30 52.88 4.77
CA ALA A 902 -24.17 51.40 4.83
C ALA A 902 -23.25 51.03 6.00
N VAL A 903 -23.43 49.82 6.56
CA VAL A 903 -22.90 49.38 7.87
C VAL A 903 -22.05 48.12 7.70
N PRO A 904 -21.05 47.89 8.57
CA PRO A 904 -20.85 46.53 9.10
C PRO A 904 -20.85 46.49 10.63
N ALA A 905 -21.46 45.44 11.18
CA ALA A 905 -21.41 45.05 12.60
C ALA A 905 -20.10 44.24 12.84
N ALA A 906 -19.45 44.21 14.02
CA ALA A 906 -19.91 43.83 15.36
C ALA A 906 -20.59 42.43 15.36
N GLY A 907 -20.11 41.40 16.06
CA GLY A 907 -19.08 41.36 17.10
C GLY A 907 -19.61 40.62 18.33
N ASN A 908 -19.71 39.29 18.25
CA ASN A 908 -19.99 38.36 19.35
C ASN A 908 -19.13 37.11 19.09
N ALA A 909 -18.18 36.77 19.95
CA ALA A 909 -18.38 36.06 21.21
C ALA A 909 -18.60 34.55 20.99
N GLN A 910 -17.50 33.84 20.71
CA GLN A 910 -17.38 32.42 21.01
C GLN A 910 -16.79 32.27 22.41
N THR A 911 -17.50 31.54 23.28
CA THR A 911 -17.02 31.08 24.58
C THR A 911 -15.80 30.18 24.40
N PRO A 912 -14.78 30.25 25.29
CA PRO A 912 -13.76 29.22 25.32
C PRO A 912 -14.42 27.92 25.75
N VAL A 913 -14.35 26.90 24.89
CA VAL A 913 -14.57 25.52 25.34
C VAL A 913 -13.43 25.22 26.30
N ALA A 914 -13.76 24.74 27.50
CA ALA A 914 -12.73 24.33 28.45
C ALA A 914 -11.99 23.12 27.85
N ASP A 915 -10.68 23.23 27.70
CA ASP A 915 -9.83 22.09 27.38
C ASP A 915 -10.08 21.01 28.43
N ALA A 916 -10.60 19.85 27.98
CA ALA A 916 -10.61 18.67 28.81
C ALA A 916 -9.15 18.25 28.97
N GLU A 917 -8.57 18.50 30.15
CA GLU A 917 -7.26 17.98 30.54
C GLU A 917 -7.33 16.44 30.49
N SER A 918 -6.96 15.87 29.33
CA SER A 918 -6.59 14.47 29.28
C SER A 918 -5.40 14.27 30.21
N ALA A 919 -5.44 13.21 31.00
CA ALA A 919 -4.42 12.93 32.00
C ALA A 919 -3.11 12.51 31.31
N GLN A 920 -2.37 13.50 30.81
CA GLN A 920 -1.00 13.34 30.38
C GLN A 920 -0.20 12.84 31.60
N SER A 921 0.35 11.62 31.47
CA SER A 921 1.45 11.20 32.33
C SER A 921 2.53 12.28 32.22
N LYS A 922 3.00 12.78 33.36
CA LYS A 922 4.02 13.85 33.44
C LYS A 922 5.41 13.29 33.13
N ILE A 923 5.58 12.66 31.97
CA ILE A 923 6.88 12.17 31.51
C ILE A 923 7.71 13.42 31.13
N PRO A 924 8.91 13.61 31.71
CA PRO A 924 9.76 14.73 31.34
C PRO A 924 10.13 14.66 29.85
N ALA A 925 10.00 15.78 29.13
CA ALA A 925 10.45 15.87 27.75
C ALA A 925 11.98 15.83 27.66
N LEU A 926 12.56 14.63 27.77
CA LEU A 926 13.98 14.37 27.52
C LEU A 926 14.30 14.68 26.05
N ALA A 927 15.39 15.42 25.81
CA ALA A 927 15.97 15.53 24.47
C ALA A 927 17.35 14.86 24.49
N VAL A 928 17.39 13.65 23.95
CA VAL A 928 18.60 12.83 23.89
C VAL A 928 19.25 13.01 22.52
N LYS A 929 20.50 13.47 22.52
CA LYS A 929 21.23 13.87 21.31
C LYS A 929 21.61 12.62 20.50
N GLY A 930 20.98 12.44 19.34
CA GLY A 930 21.17 11.28 18.46
C GLY A 930 20.06 10.22 18.53
N LEU A 931 19.18 10.30 19.54
CA LEU A 931 18.02 9.41 19.73
C LEU A 931 16.69 10.17 19.62
N SER A 932 16.66 11.16 18.72
CA SER A 932 15.46 11.93 18.37
C SER A 932 14.81 11.38 17.11
N GLU A 933 13.48 11.40 17.04
CA GLU A 933 12.70 10.99 15.86
C GLU A 933 13.32 11.51 14.55
N PRO A 934 13.60 10.63 13.57
CA PRO A 934 14.23 11.02 12.32
C PRO A 934 13.30 11.94 11.51
N ARG A 935 13.88 12.95 10.85
CA ARG A 935 13.11 13.87 10.00
C ARG A 935 12.39 13.10 8.90
N SER A 936 11.10 13.39 8.71
CA SER A 936 10.24 12.77 7.69
C SER A 936 10.95 12.59 6.33
N VAL A 937 11.26 11.35 6.00
CA VAL A 937 11.96 10.95 4.77
C VAL A 937 10.94 10.62 3.68
N PRO A 938 11.17 10.93 2.39
CA PRO A 938 10.22 10.58 1.33
C PRO A 938 10.16 9.05 1.11
N LEU A 939 9.12 8.42 1.66
CA LEU A 939 8.83 7.00 1.49
C LEU A 939 8.27 6.68 0.09
N SER A 940 8.53 5.45 -0.35
CA SER A 940 7.98 4.82 -1.54
C SER A 940 7.18 3.58 -1.13
N TYR A 941 5.94 3.48 -1.59
CA TYR A 941 5.05 2.36 -1.31
C TYR A 941 4.91 1.51 -2.57
N SER A 942 5.09 0.20 -2.44
CA SER A 942 4.95 -0.78 -3.54
C SER A 942 3.92 -1.83 -3.15
N ALA A 943 2.88 -1.96 -3.96
CA ALA A 943 1.76 -2.87 -3.74
C ALA A 943 1.34 -3.60 -5.04
N PRO A 944 0.62 -4.73 -4.95
CA PRO A 944 -0.07 -5.34 -6.08
C PRO A 944 -1.00 -4.35 -6.80
N SER A 945 -1.25 -4.58 -8.09
CA SER A 945 -2.33 -3.92 -8.81
C SER A 945 -3.15 -4.89 -9.65
N LEU A 946 -4.45 -4.58 -9.80
CA LEU A 946 -5.43 -5.40 -10.53
C LEU A 946 -5.08 -5.64 -12.01
N ASP A 947 -4.24 -4.78 -12.59
CA ASP A 947 -3.69 -4.87 -13.96
C ASP A 947 -2.35 -5.61 -14.05
N GLY A 948 -1.89 -6.25 -12.95
CA GLY A 948 -0.66 -7.06 -12.92
C GLY A 948 0.64 -6.25 -12.86
N GLY A 949 0.55 -4.94 -12.65
CA GLY A 949 1.69 -4.06 -12.40
C GLY A 949 2.03 -3.95 -10.91
N SER A 950 3.08 -3.18 -10.61
CA SER A 950 3.29 -2.61 -9.29
C SER A 950 2.90 -1.12 -9.33
N ARG A 951 2.05 -0.69 -8.39
CA ARG A 951 1.81 0.74 -8.18
C ARG A 951 2.86 1.28 -7.22
N SER A 952 3.65 2.26 -7.68
CA SER A 952 4.57 3.02 -6.82
C SER A 952 4.00 4.40 -6.52
N ALA A 953 3.64 4.64 -5.26
CA ALA A 953 3.18 5.95 -4.78
C ALA A 953 4.25 6.62 -3.91
N ARG A 954 4.40 7.94 -4.04
CA ARG A 954 5.36 8.75 -3.27
C ARG A 954 4.63 9.82 -2.48
N GLN A 955 4.77 9.78 -1.16
CA GLN A 955 4.10 10.71 -0.26
C GLN A 955 4.79 12.09 -0.31
N GLN A 956 4.02 13.17 -0.55
CA GLN A 956 4.54 14.54 -0.48
C GLN A 956 4.32 15.12 0.93
N THR A 957 5.39 15.50 1.60
CA THR A 957 5.34 16.08 2.95
C THR A 957 4.72 17.49 2.92
N PRO A 958 3.71 17.79 3.75
CA PRO A 958 3.18 19.15 3.87
C PRO A 958 4.02 19.99 4.85
N GLY A 959 4.98 20.77 4.34
CA GLY A 959 5.78 21.66 5.19
C GLY A 959 6.65 22.70 4.46
N LEU A 960 6.48 23.98 4.83
CA LEU A 960 7.36 25.13 4.53
C LEU A 960 7.73 25.40 3.05
N ARG A 961 6.91 26.22 2.37
CA ARG A 961 7.28 26.85 1.10
C ARG A 961 8.47 27.81 1.24
N ALA A 962 9.68 27.35 0.95
CA ALA A 962 10.79 28.23 0.58
C ALA A 962 10.49 28.92 -0.76
N ALA A 963 10.73 30.23 -0.87
CA ALA A 963 10.35 31.05 -2.01
C ALA A 963 11.26 30.85 -3.24
N GLY A 964 11.14 29.69 -3.91
CA GLY A 964 11.66 29.47 -5.26
C GLY A 964 10.83 30.24 -6.30
N LYS A 965 11.48 31.09 -7.11
CA LYS A 965 10.81 31.87 -8.16
C LYS A 965 10.47 31.00 -9.38
N THR A 966 9.32 30.34 -9.35
CA THR A 966 8.63 29.84 -10.56
C THR A 966 7.26 30.49 -10.65
N ALA A 967 6.98 31.16 -11.76
CA ALA A 967 5.77 31.95 -11.93
C ALA A 967 4.56 31.06 -12.23
N THR A 968 3.80 30.70 -11.20
CA THR A 968 2.44 30.18 -11.34
C THR A 968 1.45 31.35 -11.46
N VAL A 969 0.74 31.41 -12.58
CA VAL A 969 -0.44 32.29 -12.73
C VAL A 969 -1.67 31.46 -12.40
N SER A 970 -2.26 31.72 -11.24
CA SER A 970 -3.63 31.32 -10.92
C SER A 970 -4.62 32.16 -11.72
N GLY A 971 -5.63 31.54 -12.34
CA GLY A 971 -6.74 32.29 -12.96
C GLY A 971 -7.38 31.59 -14.15
N THR A 972 -8.45 30.86 -13.88
CA THR A 972 -9.65 30.67 -14.71
C THR A 972 -9.63 31.29 -16.13
N THR A 973 -9.47 30.47 -17.17
CA THR A 973 -10.23 30.60 -18.44
C THR A 973 -10.10 29.35 -19.31
N THR A 974 -11.23 28.81 -19.75
CA THR A 974 -11.37 27.56 -20.52
C THR A 974 -11.07 27.69 -22.03
N GLN A 975 -10.48 28.80 -22.49
CA GLN A 975 -10.17 29.03 -23.90
C GLN A 975 -8.77 28.55 -24.32
N SER A 976 -8.72 27.69 -25.33
CA SER A 976 -7.47 27.32 -26.03
C SER A 976 -6.79 28.52 -26.68
N ARG A 977 -5.46 28.63 -26.57
CA ARG A 977 -4.67 29.75 -27.17
C ARG A 977 -4.88 29.94 -28.69
N ASN A 978 -5.37 28.91 -29.38
CA ASN A 978 -5.66 28.91 -30.82
C ASN A 978 -7.16 29.08 -31.18
N SER A 979 -8.09 29.09 -30.21
CA SER A 979 -9.51 29.38 -30.46
C SER A 979 -9.73 30.84 -30.85
N LEU A 980 -10.90 31.15 -31.40
CA LEU A 980 -11.36 32.52 -31.64
C LEU A 980 -11.63 33.20 -30.29
N CYS A 981 -11.19 34.46 -30.16
CA CYS A 981 -11.36 35.24 -28.94
C CYS A 981 -12.81 35.70 -28.78
N GLU A 982 -13.39 35.44 -27.60
CA GLU A 982 -14.80 35.73 -27.26
C GLU A 982 -15.20 37.22 -27.33
N CYS A 983 -14.24 38.14 -27.41
CA CYS A 983 -14.51 39.57 -27.58
C CYS A 983 -15.05 39.98 -28.97
N GLY A 984 -15.40 39.02 -29.84
CA GLY A 984 -15.93 39.26 -31.18
C GLY A 984 -14.92 39.82 -32.19
N SER A 985 -13.62 39.92 -31.86
CA SER A 985 -12.63 40.61 -32.69
C SER A 985 -12.20 39.83 -33.96
N GLY A 986 -12.76 38.64 -34.22
CA GLY A 986 -12.37 37.75 -35.33
C GLY A 986 -10.93 37.21 -35.29
N LYS A 987 -10.19 37.42 -34.18
CA LYS A 987 -8.78 37.02 -34.02
C LYS A 987 -8.67 35.84 -33.06
N LYS A 988 -7.62 35.02 -33.22
CA LYS A 988 -7.30 33.96 -32.25
C LYS A 988 -6.90 34.56 -30.90
N PHE A 989 -7.26 33.89 -29.79
CA PHE A 989 -7.05 34.39 -28.42
C PHE A 989 -5.62 34.92 -28.18
N LYS A 990 -4.59 34.18 -28.58
CA LYS A 990 -3.16 34.59 -28.47
C LYS A 990 -2.75 35.86 -29.24
N HIS A 991 -3.59 36.36 -30.14
CA HIS A 991 -3.40 37.60 -30.91
C HIS A 991 -4.41 38.70 -30.53
N CYS A 992 -5.15 38.49 -29.45
CA CYS A 992 -6.04 39.45 -28.82
C CYS A 992 -5.73 39.48 -27.31
N HIS A 993 -6.66 39.05 -26.44
CA HIS A 993 -6.50 39.09 -24.98
C HIS A 993 -5.39 38.17 -24.43
N GLY A 994 -4.93 37.18 -25.18
CA GLY A 994 -3.78 36.33 -24.83
C GLY A 994 -2.42 36.83 -25.32
N ALA A 995 -2.31 38.08 -25.80
CA ALA A 995 -1.06 38.67 -26.28
C ALA A 995 -0.27 39.33 -25.14
N PRO A 996 1.03 39.02 -24.96
CA PRO A 996 1.83 39.59 -23.87
C PRO A 996 2.09 41.08 -24.11
N GLY A 997 1.71 41.94 -23.16
CA GLY A 997 2.00 43.39 -23.19
C GLY A 997 0.79 44.33 -23.06
N ARG A 998 -0.42 43.82 -22.77
CA ARG A 998 -1.55 44.64 -22.31
C ARG A 998 -2.25 44.01 -21.11
N ALA A 999 -1.99 44.60 -19.95
CA ALA A 999 -2.79 44.53 -18.73
C ALA A 999 -3.09 45.98 -18.32
#